data_AF-A0A7S0PSM9-F1
#
_entry.id   AF-A0A7S0PSM9-F1
#
_cell.length_a   1.000
_cell.length_b   1.000
_cell.length_c   1.000
_cell.angle_alpha   90.00
_cell.angle_beta   90.00
_cell.angle_gamma   90.00
#
_symmetry.space_group_name_H-M   'P 1'
#
loop_
_entity.id
_entity.type
_entity.pdbx_description
1 polymer ?
#
loop_
_entity_poly.entity_id
_entity_poly.type
_entity_poly.pdbx_seq_one_letter_code
_entity_poly.pdbx_strand_id
1 'polypeptide(L)'
;AYMMAAGRMLAPAMCSRASTAARPRVAVRLMGATAAAHPSHRTGSLAFRSSPNVSATTIRRGNLAPAHLTRTSRSLCVVAAEGGGKGKGKGKPKKEDNVYGHTVLLPKTDFEMRANSVTKEPKIQQWWADNKIYEQIAERADAEMFTLHDGPPYANGDLHIGHALNKILKDFVNRYQMMKGKRVRYVPGWDCHGLPIELKVLQSIDADARKALTPIKLRKKARAFALKTVDKQRDAFKRYGVWGDWEDPYLTLLPEYEAAQMEVFGQMFLNGHVYRGKKPVHWSPSSMTALAEAELEYPEGHVSQSVYVAFPLVAGAVPESFPAEHRSLLESGASLAVWTTTPWTMPANAAVAVNDKLEYSFVKVTGTAGGDGEEKESSRMVGETLVVAQGLVAQVATTWGLTLETVCTVPGSALVGFEYTHPMYGRASPVVAGGDYITTDSGTGLVHTAPGHGQEDYMTGLKFGLPLLSPVDDKGLFTEEAGDDLVGKSVLKDGNEACIEKLRRSDALILQEPYNHKYPYDWRTKKPTIFRATEQWFASVEGFREEALAELDKIEFVPASGAKRMRPMVSGRNDWCISRQRSWGVPIPCFYDKETKEPLMDKATIEHVTEIVRTKGTDAWWELDLVDLLPDQYKDKADSLVRGTDTMDVWFDSGSSWAGVVKSRGLKYPADMYLEGSDQHRGWFQSSLLTGVAAAGKAPYEKILTHGFVLDEKGYKMSKSLGNVIDPRLIIEGGKNQKTEPAFGADTLRLWVASTDYTSDVLIGMNILKQTSDTYRKLRGTLRFLMGNIGDFDPLDDAVPYDQLPSFDRYALRRTADMLAEMDRAYETHQYSQVTAQLQSFTAFLSNVYLDASKDRLYVESPTGAPRRCAQTVVNEIVTRLLCVVAPIAPHIAEEAFTALPYEPGHSSVFLRGWVDAAPEWTSGVDDAEAEFWATALAIRGEVNRAIET
;
A
#
# COMPACT_ATOMS: atom_id res chain seq x y z
N ALA A 1 -38.14 -41.36 -20.95
CA ALA A 1 -39.60 -41.35 -20.76
C ALA A 1 -40.01 -39.91 -20.46
N TYR A 2 -40.40 -39.18 -21.52
CA TYR A 2 -41.76 -38.67 -21.78
C TYR A 2 -42.16 -37.52 -20.82
N MET A 3 -42.12 -36.24 -21.23
CA MET A 3 -43.17 -35.49 -21.98
C MET A 3 -44.51 -35.49 -21.22
N MET A 4 -45.32 -34.42 -21.10
CA MET A 4 -45.56 -33.17 -21.84
C MET A 4 -46.53 -32.35 -20.92
N ALA A 5 -46.48 -31.01 -20.81
CA ALA A 5 -46.88 -29.94 -21.73
C ALA A 5 -48.39 -29.58 -21.76
N ALA A 6 -48.64 -28.26 -21.90
CA ALA A 6 -49.70 -27.54 -22.65
C ALA A 6 -50.37 -26.43 -21.83
N GLY A 7 -50.66 -25.22 -22.33
CA GLY A 7 -50.58 -24.60 -23.67
C GLY A 7 -50.88 -23.09 -23.55
N ARG A 8 -50.27 -22.20 -24.37
CA ARG A 8 -50.69 -21.68 -25.70
C ARG A 8 -51.89 -20.71 -25.63
N MET A 9 -52.05 -19.63 -26.41
CA MET A 9 -51.48 -19.10 -27.68
C MET A 9 -52.06 -17.65 -27.85
N LEU A 10 -51.46 -16.69 -28.57
CA LEU A 10 -51.70 -16.45 -30.02
C LEU A 10 -50.81 -15.28 -30.55
N ALA A 11 -50.22 -15.49 -31.73
CA ALA A 11 -49.67 -14.49 -32.69
C ALA A 11 -50.75 -14.26 -33.81
N PRO A 12 -50.53 -13.71 -35.06
CA PRO A 12 -49.31 -13.69 -35.91
C PRO A 12 -49.12 -12.53 -36.95
N ALA A 13 -47.98 -12.56 -37.68
CA ALA A 13 -47.75 -12.37 -39.15
C ALA A 13 -46.38 -11.65 -39.42
N MET A 14 -45.28 -12.22 -39.96
CA MET A 14 -44.89 -12.95 -41.21
C MET A 14 -44.52 -12.07 -42.44
N CYS A 15 -43.23 -12.12 -42.87
CA CYS A 15 -42.67 -12.55 -44.20
C CYS A 15 -41.14 -12.23 -44.29
N SER A 16 -40.16 -13.17 -44.28
CA SER A 16 -39.52 -13.98 -45.37
C SER A 16 -38.82 -13.17 -46.49
N ARG A 17 -37.58 -13.39 -47.02
CA ARG A 17 -36.64 -14.52 -47.30
C ARG A 17 -35.18 -13.95 -47.46
N ALA A 18 -34.08 -14.54 -46.97
CA ALA A 18 -33.19 -15.64 -47.47
C ALA A 18 -32.36 -15.38 -48.76
N SER A 19 -31.01 -15.36 -48.67
CA SER A 19 -30.08 -16.41 -49.19
C SER A 19 -28.56 -16.09 -49.06
N THR A 20 -27.81 -17.01 -48.44
CA THR A 20 -26.48 -17.61 -48.77
C THR A 20 -25.35 -16.83 -49.49
N ALA A 21 -24.13 -16.84 -48.92
CA ALA A 21 -22.87 -17.33 -49.56
C ALA A 21 -21.67 -17.29 -48.57
N ALA A 22 -20.63 -18.08 -48.85
CA ALA A 22 -19.61 -18.58 -47.93
C ALA A 22 -18.23 -17.85 -47.98
N ARG A 23 -17.51 -17.88 -46.83
CA ARG A 23 -16.03 -17.98 -46.55
C ARG A 23 -15.00 -17.30 -47.50
N PRO A 24 -13.84 -16.77 -47.01
CA PRO A 24 -12.84 -17.59 -46.30
C PRO A 24 -11.89 -16.93 -45.26
N ARG A 25 -11.21 -17.82 -44.51
CA ARG A 25 -9.98 -17.58 -43.74
C ARG A 25 -8.79 -17.42 -44.69
N VAL A 26 -7.85 -16.52 -44.37
CA VAL A 26 -6.50 -16.51 -44.95
C VAL A 26 -5.45 -16.33 -43.85
N ALA A 27 -4.49 -17.25 -43.85
CA ALA A 27 -3.20 -17.18 -43.17
C ALA A 27 -2.19 -16.47 -44.07
N VAL A 28 -1.22 -15.74 -43.48
CA VAL A 28 -0.02 -15.31 -44.22
C VAL A 28 1.22 -15.52 -43.36
N ARG A 29 2.18 -16.27 -43.90
CA ARG A 29 3.55 -16.44 -43.41
C ARG A 29 4.51 -16.19 -44.58
N LEU A 30 5.43 -15.23 -44.37
CA LEU A 30 6.83 -15.10 -44.82
C LEU A 30 7.28 -15.31 -46.29
N MET A 31 7.98 -14.28 -46.80
CA MET A 31 9.32 -14.30 -47.47
C MET A 31 9.98 -12.94 -47.12
N GLY A 32 11.26 -12.73 -46.82
CA GLY A 32 12.47 -13.57 -46.83
C GLY A 32 13.48 -13.12 -47.89
N ALA A 33 14.55 -12.36 -47.52
CA ALA A 33 15.90 -12.32 -48.14
C ALA A 33 16.77 -11.19 -47.50
N THR A 34 17.68 -11.48 -46.55
CA THR A 34 19.17 -11.68 -46.66
C THR A 34 19.98 -10.36 -46.83
N ALA A 35 21.06 -10.05 -46.09
CA ALA A 35 22.21 -10.90 -45.77
C ALA A 35 23.06 -10.45 -44.53
N ALA A 36 23.95 -11.37 -44.13
CA ALA A 36 24.95 -11.43 -43.04
C ALA A 36 25.98 -10.26 -43.00
N ALA A 37 26.82 -10.01 -41.97
CA ALA A 37 27.68 -10.92 -41.19
C ALA A 37 28.23 -10.27 -39.88
N HIS A 38 29.11 -11.01 -39.19
CA HIS A 38 29.38 -11.06 -37.74
C HIS A 38 30.60 -10.21 -37.26
N PRO A 39 31.15 -10.33 -36.02
CA PRO A 39 31.29 -9.23 -35.04
C PRO A 39 32.75 -8.82 -34.68
N SER A 40 32.92 -7.75 -33.88
CA SER A 40 34.14 -7.57 -33.06
C SER A 40 33.97 -6.62 -31.86
N HIS A 41 34.73 -6.93 -30.81
CA HIS A 41 34.86 -6.26 -29.50
C HIS A 41 35.34 -4.80 -29.56
N ARG A 42 34.96 -3.98 -28.56
CA ARG A 42 35.83 -3.44 -27.47
C ARG A 42 35.27 -2.17 -26.81
N THR A 43 35.26 -2.20 -25.47
CA THR A 43 35.62 -1.16 -24.48
C THR A 43 35.60 0.32 -24.85
N GLY A 44 35.08 1.16 -23.95
CA GLY A 44 35.66 2.50 -23.75
C GLY A 44 34.74 3.59 -23.19
N SER A 45 34.94 3.89 -21.91
CA SER A 45 34.56 5.11 -21.18
C SER A 45 34.80 6.42 -21.97
N LEU A 46 33.94 7.43 -21.77
CA LEU A 46 34.24 8.81 -22.16
C LEU A 46 33.78 9.81 -21.10
N ALA A 47 34.78 10.46 -20.51
CA ALA A 47 34.68 11.60 -19.62
C ALA A 47 34.70 12.92 -20.39
N PHE A 48 34.06 13.92 -19.78
CA PHE A 48 33.97 15.33 -20.17
C PHE A 48 35.33 16.05 -20.20
N ARG A 49 35.52 16.99 -21.14
CA ARG A 49 36.36 18.19 -21.00
C ARG A 49 36.06 19.30 -22.04
N SER A 50 35.50 20.40 -21.55
CA SER A 50 35.77 21.85 -21.73
C SER A 50 36.49 22.47 -22.96
N SER A 51 35.86 23.57 -23.46
CA SER A 51 36.41 24.91 -23.90
C SER A 51 37.00 25.10 -25.32
N PRO A 52 37.21 26.34 -25.87
CA PRO A 52 36.48 27.64 -25.78
C PRO A 52 36.42 28.51 -27.10
N ASN A 53 35.68 29.64 -27.04
CA ASN A 53 35.78 31.00 -27.66
C ASN A 53 36.41 31.29 -29.05
N VAL A 54 35.72 32.14 -29.85
CA VAL A 54 36.31 33.21 -30.71
C VAL A 54 35.37 34.44 -30.82
N SER A 55 35.95 35.65 -30.80
CA SER A 55 35.33 37.00 -30.93
C SER A 55 35.34 37.56 -32.36
N ALA A 56 34.53 38.60 -32.66
CA ALA A 56 34.92 39.71 -33.57
C ALA A 56 33.96 40.92 -33.50
N THR A 57 34.40 42.04 -34.07
CA THR A 57 34.22 43.43 -33.62
C THR A 57 33.43 44.32 -34.63
N THR A 58 32.85 45.39 -34.10
CA THR A 58 32.21 46.63 -34.59
C THR A 58 32.55 47.22 -35.99
N ILE A 59 31.52 47.79 -36.68
CA ILE A 59 31.63 48.96 -37.61
C ILE A 59 30.42 49.91 -37.41
N ARG A 60 30.62 51.23 -37.58
CA ARG A 60 29.67 52.35 -37.33
C ARG A 60 29.54 53.30 -38.55
N ARG A 61 28.44 54.09 -38.56
CA ARG A 61 28.02 55.26 -39.41
C ARG A 61 26.99 54.92 -40.51
N GLY A 62 25.91 55.66 -40.75
CA GLY A 62 25.45 56.97 -40.27
C GLY A 62 23.99 57.29 -40.65
N ASN A 63 23.52 58.47 -40.23
CA ASN A 63 22.15 59.00 -40.25
C ASN A 63 21.46 59.09 -41.62
N LEU A 64 20.14 58.81 -41.63
CA LEU A 64 19.09 59.49 -42.43
C LEU A 64 17.71 59.21 -41.75
N ALA A 65 16.95 60.26 -41.43
CA ALA A 65 15.51 60.20 -41.06
C ALA A 65 14.67 60.54 -42.32
N PRO A 66 13.31 60.46 -42.35
CA PRO A 66 12.32 60.19 -41.29
C PRO A 66 11.13 59.26 -41.68
N ALA A 67 10.29 58.86 -40.72
CA ALA A 67 8.81 58.87 -40.79
C ALA A 67 8.20 58.20 -39.54
N HIS A 68 7.36 58.95 -38.83
CA HIS A 68 6.61 58.49 -37.68
C HIS A 68 5.50 57.50 -38.10
N LEU A 69 5.57 56.26 -37.61
CA LEU A 69 4.43 55.37 -37.45
C LEU A 69 4.41 54.93 -35.98
N THR A 70 3.45 55.45 -35.23
CA THR A 70 3.22 55.14 -33.82
C THR A 70 2.80 53.70 -33.67
N ARG A 71 3.70 52.90 -33.09
CA ARG A 71 3.48 51.51 -32.67
C ARG A 71 2.55 51.51 -31.46
N THR A 72 1.28 51.15 -31.64
CA THR A 72 0.36 50.88 -30.53
C THR A 72 0.77 49.58 -29.83
N SER A 73 1.28 49.70 -28.62
CA SER A 73 1.59 48.58 -27.75
C SER A 73 0.30 47.89 -27.28
N ARG A 74 0.22 46.57 -27.46
CA ARG A 74 -0.74 45.70 -26.78
C ARG A 74 -0.55 45.84 -25.27
N SER A 75 -1.40 46.61 -24.63
CA SER A 75 -1.52 46.60 -23.17
C SER A 75 -2.42 45.43 -22.77
N LEU A 76 -1.83 44.40 -22.18
CA LEU A 76 -2.57 43.43 -21.35
C LEU A 76 -3.22 44.23 -20.21
N CYS A 77 -4.54 44.37 -20.23
CA CYS A 77 -5.29 44.94 -19.13
C CYS A 77 -5.42 43.88 -18.02
N VAL A 78 -4.40 43.81 -17.15
CA VAL A 78 -4.53 43.19 -15.83
C VAL A 78 -5.28 44.19 -14.95
N VAL A 79 -6.57 43.96 -14.72
CA VAL A 79 -7.33 44.73 -13.73
C VAL A 79 -6.90 44.24 -12.34
N ALA A 80 -5.94 44.94 -11.74
CA ALA A 80 -5.62 44.82 -10.33
C ALA A 80 -6.69 45.54 -9.50
N ALA A 81 -7.37 44.80 -8.61
CA ALA A 81 -8.21 45.38 -7.58
C ALA A 81 -7.32 46.04 -6.49
N GLU A 82 -7.50 47.34 -6.26
CA GLU A 82 -6.74 48.12 -5.28
C GLU A 82 -7.15 47.75 -3.84
N GLY A 83 -6.18 47.26 -3.06
CA GLY A 83 -6.25 47.22 -1.60
C GLY A 83 -5.70 48.51 -1.01
N GLY A 84 -6.47 49.13 -0.11
CA GLY A 84 -6.14 50.42 0.50
C GLY A 84 -4.89 50.39 1.38
N GLY A 85 -3.94 51.27 1.08
CA GLY A 85 -2.79 51.60 1.92
C GLY A 85 -2.45 53.09 1.79
N LYS A 86 -2.59 53.86 2.86
CA LYS A 86 -2.28 55.29 2.92
C LYS A 86 -0.77 55.53 2.77
N GLY A 87 -0.35 56.18 1.69
CA GLY A 87 1.00 56.72 1.51
C GLY A 87 0.95 58.07 0.79
N LYS A 88 1.46 59.12 1.43
CA LYS A 88 1.46 60.51 0.93
C LYS A 88 2.47 60.70 -0.22
N GLY A 89 2.01 61.38 -1.28
CA GLY A 89 2.78 62.39 -2.01
C GLY A 89 3.64 61.95 -3.21
N LYS A 90 3.09 62.06 -4.42
CA LYS A 90 3.62 62.81 -5.58
C LYS A 90 2.62 62.66 -6.75
N GLY A 91 2.29 63.77 -7.41
CA GLY A 91 1.18 63.87 -8.37
C GLY A 91 1.25 62.83 -9.49
N LYS A 92 0.25 61.95 -9.56
CA LYS A 92 -0.03 61.12 -10.73
C LYS A 92 -0.79 61.96 -11.78
N PRO A 93 -0.51 61.79 -13.08
CA PRO A 93 -1.34 62.40 -14.12
C PRO A 93 -2.78 61.86 -14.01
N LYS A 94 -3.78 62.73 -14.20
CA LYS A 94 -5.19 62.32 -14.26
C LYS A 94 -5.32 61.23 -15.33
N LYS A 95 -5.74 60.03 -14.93
CA LYS A 95 -6.20 58.98 -15.84
C LYS A 95 -7.45 59.56 -16.53
N GLU A 96 -7.41 59.74 -17.85
CA GLU A 96 -8.64 59.97 -18.60
C GLU A 96 -9.52 58.72 -18.40
N ASP A 97 -10.71 58.90 -17.84
CA ASP A 97 -11.68 57.83 -17.74
C ASP A 97 -12.05 57.37 -19.15
N ASN A 98 -11.99 56.06 -19.40
CA ASN A 98 -12.29 55.49 -20.71
C ASN A 98 -13.75 55.82 -21.09
N VAL A 99 -13.92 56.72 -22.06
CA VAL A 99 -15.23 57.25 -22.50
C VAL A 99 -16.17 56.12 -22.95
N TYR A 100 -15.65 54.98 -23.41
CA TYR A 100 -16.46 53.84 -23.86
C TYR A 100 -16.61 52.72 -22.82
N GLY A 101 -15.95 52.82 -21.67
CA GLY A 101 -15.94 51.73 -20.68
C GLY A 101 -17.34 51.37 -20.16
N HIS A 102 -18.27 52.32 -20.15
CA HIS A 102 -19.65 52.14 -19.70
C HIS A 102 -20.59 51.55 -20.77
N THR A 103 -20.17 51.52 -22.04
CA THR A 103 -20.97 50.97 -23.15
C THR A 103 -20.68 49.50 -23.42
N VAL A 104 -19.70 48.91 -22.71
CA VAL A 104 -19.22 47.53 -22.93
C VAL A 104 -19.76 46.62 -21.82
N LEU A 105 -20.21 45.42 -22.20
CA LEU A 105 -20.74 44.40 -21.29
C LEU A 105 -19.60 43.61 -20.65
N LEU A 106 -18.96 44.21 -19.65
CA LEU A 106 -17.86 43.56 -18.92
C LEU A 106 -18.36 42.42 -18.01
N PRO A 107 -17.59 41.34 -17.82
CA PRO A 107 -17.99 40.20 -17.01
C PRO A 107 -18.29 40.56 -15.54
N LYS A 108 -19.42 40.07 -15.01
CA LYS A 108 -19.89 40.29 -13.62
C LYS A 108 -20.33 38.96 -12.98
N THR A 109 -19.77 38.64 -11.81
CA THR A 109 -20.11 37.43 -11.04
C THR A 109 -19.75 37.63 -9.58
N ASP A 110 -20.53 37.01 -8.69
CA ASP A 110 -20.25 36.94 -7.26
C ASP A 110 -19.17 35.90 -6.91
N PHE A 111 -18.74 35.09 -7.89
CA PHE A 111 -17.62 34.18 -7.74
C PHE A 111 -16.28 34.93 -7.70
N GLU A 112 -15.68 34.98 -6.51
CA GLU A 112 -14.45 35.73 -6.26
C GLU A 112 -13.22 35.13 -6.97
N MET A 113 -12.26 35.96 -7.38
CA MET A 113 -11.01 35.46 -7.98
C MET A 113 -10.09 34.77 -6.94
N ARG A 114 -10.09 35.24 -5.69
CA ARG A 114 -9.33 34.60 -4.61
C ARG A 114 -10.18 33.52 -3.97
N ALA A 115 -9.61 32.33 -3.79
CA ALA A 115 -10.33 31.19 -3.22
C ALA A 115 -10.60 31.32 -1.72
N ASN A 116 -9.73 32.02 -0.97
CA ASN A 116 -9.88 32.17 0.49
C ASN A 116 -10.14 30.81 1.18
N SER A 117 -9.46 29.75 0.71
CA SER A 117 -9.77 28.35 1.00
C SER A 117 -9.82 28.00 2.48
N VAL A 118 -8.97 28.62 3.30
CA VAL A 118 -8.95 28.42 4.76
C VAL A 118 -10.29 28.78 5.41
N THR A 119 -11.00 29.76 4.86
CA THR A 119 -12.28 30.24 5.41
C THR A 119 -13.47 29.69 4.65
N LYS A 120 -13.39 29.58 3.31
CA LYS A 120 -14.53 29.14 2.48
C LYS A 120 -14.76 27.64 2.50
N GLU A 121 -13.70 26.82 2.43
CA GLU A 121 -13.86 25.36 2.41
C GLU A 121 -14.57 24.83 3.68
N PRO A 122 -14.20 25.26 4.91
CA PRO A 122 -14.93 24.81 6.10
C PRO A 122 -16.41 25.22 6.11
N LYS A 123 -16.75 26.39 5.57
CA LYS A 123 -18.15 26.83 5.47
C LYS A 123 -18.94 25.98 4.48
N ILE A 124 -18.33 25.62 3.35
CA ILE A 124 -18.93 24.72 2.36
C ILE A 124 -19.12 23.33 2.97
N GLN A 125 -18.10 22.81 3.67
CA GLN A 125 -18.18 21.53 4.37
C GLN A 125 -19.29 21.52 5.42
N GLN A 126 -19.41 22.60 6.21
CA GLN A 126 -20.49 22.74 7.18
C GLN A 126 -21.85 22.79 6.50
N TRP A 127 -21.97 23.55 5.41
CA TRP A 127 -23.21 23.61 4.64
C TRP A 127 -23.62 22.25 4.07
N TRP A 128 -22.68 21.43 3.58
CA TRP A 128 -22.97 20.04 3.16
C TRP A 128 -23.54 19.21 4.30
N ALA A 129 -22.96 19.33 5.50
CA ALA A 129 -23.42 18.61 6.69
C ALA A 129 -24.80 19.08 7.14
N ASP A 130 -25.01 20.40 7.23
CA ASP A 130 -26.28 21.00 7.65
C ASP A 130 -27.44 20.63 6.72
N ASN A 131 -27.15 20.56 5.41
CA ASN A 131 -28.12 20.19 4.38
C ASN A 131 -28.13 18.69 4.06
N LYS A 132 -27.33 17.87 4.77
CA LYS A 132 -27.26 16.42 4.60
C LYS A 132 -27.04 15.96 3.15
N ILE A 133 -26.16 16.66 2.43
CA ILE A 133 -25.97 16.41 0.98
C ILE A 133 -25.43 15.00 0.72
N TYR A 134 -24.50 14.52 1.56
CA TYR A 134 -23.97 13.16 1.45
C TYR A 134 -25.07 12.12 1.68
N GLU A 135 -25.83 12.26 2.75
CA GLU A 135 -26.89 11.33 3.15
C GLU A 135 -28.00 11.26 2.10
N GLN A 136 -28.42 12.40 1.56
CA GLN A 136 -29.41 12.45 0.47
C GLN A 136 -28.99 11.62 -0.75
N ILE A 137 -27.69 11.52 -1.03
CA ILE A 137 -27.16 10.74 -2.16
C ILE A 137 -26.91 9.28 -1.74
N ALA A 138 -26.38 9.07 -0.55
CA ALA A 138 -26.06 7.75 0.02
C ALA A 138 -27.31 6.93 0.37
N GLU A 139 -28.47 7.56 0.51
CA GLU A 139 -29.75 6.92 0.84
C GLU A 139 -30.75 6.88 -0.32
N ARG A 140 -30.32 7.22 -1.55
CA ARG A 140 -31.20 7.17 -2.75
C ARG A 140 -31.88 5.81 -2.89
N ALA A 141 -33.22 5.83 -2.89
CA ALA A 141 -34.04 4.65 -3.11
C ALA A 141 -33.87 4.12 -4.56
N ASP A 142 -34.01 2.81 -4.74
CA ASP A 142 -33.99 2.12 -6.05
C ASP A 142 -32.72 2.29 -6.90
N ALA A 143 -31.64 2.84 -6.33
CA ALA A 143 -30.34 2.96 -6.98
C ALA A 143 -29.45 1.71 -6.74
N GLU A 144 -28.64 1.35 -7.74
CA GLU A 144 -27.63 0.30 -7.62
C GLU A 144 -26.64 0.65 -6.49
N MET A 145 -26.39 -0.31 -5.59
CA MET A 145 -25.43 -0.11 -4.50
C MET A 145 -24.01 -0.32 -5.01
N PHE A 146 -23.12 0.60 -4.68
CA PHE A 146 -21.68 0.46 -4.86
C PHE A 146 -20.98 0.56 -3.50
N THR A 147 -20.13 -0.42 -3.20
CA THR A 147 -19.40 -0.55 -1.94
C THR A 147 -17.90 -0.51 -2.19
N LEU A 148 -17.28 0.62 -1.86
CA LEU A 148 -15.85 0.70 -1.60
C LEU A 148 -15.64 0.46 -0.10
N HIS A 149 -15.04 -0.67 0.26
CA HIS A 149 -14.76 -0.97 1.66
C HIS A 149 -13.46 -0.30 2.10
N ASP A 150 -13.52 0.42 3.21
CA ASP A 150 -12.40 1.18 3.75
C ASP A 150 -11.47 0.26 4.54
N GLY A 151 -10.19 0.16 4.16
CA GLY A 151 -9.18 -0.43 5.03
C GLY A 151 -8.93 0.46 6.24
N PRO A 152 -8.96 -0.10 7.46
CA PRO A 152 -8.96 0.71 8.68
C PRO A 152 -7.55 1.25 8.99
N PRO A 153 -7.29 2.58 8.98
CA PRO A 153 -6.05 3.13 9.51
C PRO A 153 -5.86 2.81 10.99
N TYR A 154 -4.60 2.70 11.42
CA TYR A 154 -4.25 2.51 12.82
C TYR A 154 -4.56 3.76 13.67
N ALA A 155 -5.26 3.57 14.77
CA ALA A 155 -5.56 4.62 15.76
C ALA A 155 -4.37 4.90 16.71
N ASN A 156 -3.16 5.17 16.18
CA ASN A 156 -1.93 5.27 16.97
C ASN A 156 -1.12 6.59 16.88
N GLY A 157 -1.54 7.54 16.03
CA GLY A 157 -0.83 8.80 15.84
C GLY A 157 -1.50 9.74 14.83
N ASP A 158 -0.84 10.86 14.55
CA ASP A 158 -1.33 11.82 13.55
C ASP A 158 -1.21 11.27 12.12
N LEU A 159 -2.11 11.72 11.25
CA LEU A 159 -2.09 11.35 9.84
C LEU A 159 -0.88 11.96 9.11
N HIS A 160 -0.46 11.30 8.05
CA HIS A 160 0.61 11.76 7.15
C HIS A 160 0.11 11.80 5.71
N ILE A 161 0.89 12.37 4.80
CA ILE A 161 0.48 12.56 3.40
C ILE A 161 0.09 11.28 2.65
N GLY A 162 0.67 10.12 2.99
CA GLY A 162 0.18 8.82 2.47
C GLY A 162 -1.28 8.51 2.83
N HIS A 163 -1.76 8.92 4.01
CA HIS A 163 -3.18 8.79 4.37
C HIS A 163 -4.07 9.74 3.57
N ALA A 164 -3.57 10.96 3.27
CA ALA A 164 -4.28 11.89 2.42
C ALA A 164 -4.41 11.35 0.99
N LEU A 165 -3.32 10.83 0.41
CA LEU A 165 -3.35 10.15 -0.90
C LEU A 165 -4.42 9.06 -0.92
N ASN A 166 -4.37 8.13 0.04
CA ASN A 166 -5.29 7.01 0.14
C ASN A 166 -6.76 7.46 0.23
N LYS A 167 -7.10 8.31 1.21
CA LYS A 167 -8.48 8.72 1.45
C LYS A 167 -9.05 9.61 0.35
N ILE A 168 -8.23 10.46 -0.27
CA ILE A 168 -8.67 11.29 -1.39
C ILE A 168 -8.96 10.43 -2.62
N LEU A 169 -8.14 9.41 -2.91
CA LEU A 169 -8.43 8.46 -4.01
C LEU A 169 -9.74 7.70 -3.78
N LYS A 170 -10.00 7.24 -2.55
CA LYS A 170 -11.29 6.60 -2.19
C LYS A 170 -12.46 7.57 -2.41
N ASP A 171 -12.31 8.82 -2.01
CA ASP A 171 -13.33 9.84 -2.19
C ASP A 171 -13.58 10.19 -3.66
N PHE A 172 -12.54 10.14 -4.53
CA PHE A 172 -12.72 10.30 -5.98
C PHE A 172 -13.61 9.20 -6.55
N VAL A 173 -13.32 7.93 -6.20
CA VAL A 173 -14.15 6.79 -6.61
C VAL A 173 -15.57 6.96 -6.13
N ASN A 174 -15.76 7.23 -4.84
CA ASN A 174 -17.09 7.35 -4.23
C ASN A 174 -17.90 8.49 -4.85
N ARG A 175 -17.35 9.70 -4.95
CA ARG A 175 -18.05 10.86 -5.54
C ARG A 175 -18.39 10.62 -7.01
N TYR A 176 -17.49 10.00 -7.78
CA TYR A 176 -17.78 9.66 -9.16
C TYR A 176 -18.97 8.69 -9.26
N GLN A 177 -18.96 7.58 -8.50
CA GLN A 177 -20.07 6.61 -8.51
C GLN A 177 -21.39 7.22 -8.02
N MET A 178 -21.34 8.07 -6.99
CA MET A 178 -22.50 8.86 -6.51
C MET A 178 -23.08 9.75 -7.60
N MET A 179 -22.21 10.45 -8.36
CA MET A 179 -22.64 11.32 -9.45
C MET A 179 -23.18 10.51 -10.63
N LYS A 180 -22.67 9.30 -10.89
CA LYS A 180 -23.25 8.33 -11.86
C LYS A 180 -24.56 7.70 -11.38
N GLY A 181 -25.12 8.17 -10.25
CA GLY A 181 -26.44 7.76 -9.77
C GLY A 181 -26.44 6.56 -8.85
N LYS A 182 -25.28 6.00 -8.48
CA LYS A 182 -25.21 4.86 -7.57
C LYS A 182 -25.40 5.28 -6.12
N ARG A 183 -25.93 4.36 -5.32
CA ARG A 183 -26.00 4.47 -3.87
C ARG A 183 -24.67 4.05 -3.25
N VAL A 184 -23.96 5.02 -2.66
CA VAL A 184 -22.65 4.79 -2.04
C VAL A 184 -22.69 5.19 -0.57
N ARG A 185 -22.74 4.20 0.33
CA ARG A 185 -22.53 4.42 1.78
C ARG A 185 -21.09 4.05 2.11
N TYR A 186 -20.24 5.06 2.21
CA TYR A 186 -18.83 4.85 2.58
C TYR A 186 -18.69 4.91 4.09
N VAL A 187 -18.34 3.78 4.71
CA VAL A 187 -18.21 3.64 6.16
C VAL A 187 -16.72 3.66 6.53
N PRO A 188 -16.20 4.76 7.11
CA PRO A 188 -14.79 4.84 7.52
C PRO A 188 -14.48 3.92 8.70
N GLY A 189 -13.26 3.40 8.73
CA GLY A 189 -12.80 2.43 9.72
C GLY A 189 -11.60 2.85 10.55
N TRP A 190 -11.40 2.21 11.70
CA TRP A 190 -10.15 2.30 12.46
C TRP A 190 -9.76 0.98 13.12
N ASP A 191 -8.46 0.65 12.99
CA ASP A 191 -7.84 -0.46 13.69
C ASP A 191 -7.39 0.05 15.05
N CYS A 192 -8.10 -0.40 16.07
CA CYS A 192 -8.02 0.07 17.43
C CYS A 192 -7.26 -0.88 18.37
N HIS A 193 -6.75 -2.01 17.88
CA HIS A 193 -6.08 -3.01 18.70
C HIS A 193 -4.57 -3.08 18.50
N GLY A 194 -3.92 -3.96 19.25
CA GLY A 194 -2.55 -4.38 19.03
C GLY A 194 -1.45 -3.59 19.73
N LEU A 195 -0.23 -4.10 19.53
CA LEU A 195 1.02 -3.62 20.10
C LEU A 195 1.27 -2.10 19.96
N PRO A 196 0.96 -1.44 18.83
CA PRO A 196 1.31 -0.03 18.66
C PRO A 196 0.62 0.89 19.68
N ILE A 197 -0.64 0.61 19.99
CA ILE A 197 -1.42 1.38 20.97
C ILE A 197 -0.93 1.07 22.38
N GLU A 198 -0.71 -0.22 22.70
CA GLU A 198 -0.15 -0.60 23.99
C GLU A 198 1.20 0.10 24.26
N LEU A 199 2.10 0.14 23.28
CA LEU A 199 3.40 0.82 23.43
C LEU A 199 3.25 2.31 23.67
N LYS A 200 2.32 2.99 22.98
CA LYS A 200 2.04 4.42 23.20
C LYS A 200 1.53 4.68 24.61
N VAL A 201 0.64 3.83 25.11
CA VAL A 201 0.16 3.90 26.50
C VAL A 201 1.31 3.66 27.46
N LEU A 202 2.12 2.61 27.26
CA LEU A 202 3.25 2.27 28.13
C LEU A 202 4.35 3.34 28.14
N GLN A 203 4.56 4.05 27.04
CA GLN A 203 5.49 5.19 26.94
C GLN A 203 4.97 6.44 27.67
N SER A 204 3.66 6.54 27.86
CA SER A 204 3.01 7.71 28.49
C SER A 204 2.88 7.60 30.01
N ILE A 205 3.20 6.43 30.59
CA ILE A 205 3.10 6.16 32.03
C ILE A 205 4.49 6.01 32.65
N ASP A 206 4.62 6.39 33.92
CA ASP A 206 5.86 6.19 34.68
C ASP A 206 6.11 4.71 35.03
N ALA A 207 7.32 4.43 35.52
CA ALA A 207 7.78 3.08 35.80
C ALA A 207 7.01 2.37 36.93
N ASP A 208 6.52 3.10 37.93
CA ASP A 208 5.80 2.52 39.06
C ASP A 208 4.34 2.23 38.68
N ALA A 209 3.70 3.13 37.93
CA ALA A 209 2.39 2.91 37.32
C ALA A 209 2.41 1.72 36.35
N ARG A 210 3.53 1.47 35.68
CA ARG A 210 3.71 0.30 34.80
C ARG A 210 3.76 -1.02 35.57
N LYS A 211 4.36 -1.06 36.76
CA LYS A 211 4.38 -2.27 37.61
C LYS A 211 3.00 -2.63 38.17
N ALA A 212 2.15 -1.64 38.40
CA ALA A 212 0.79 -1.84 38.92
C ALA A 212 -0.28 -2.11 37.85
N LEU A 213 0.13 -2.31 36.59
CA LEU A 213 -0.75 -2.41 35.43
C LEU A 213 -1.32 -3.83 35.29
N THR A 214 -2.58 -4.02 35.71
CA THR A 214 -3.36 -5.23 35.40
C THR A 214 -3.84 -5.20 33.94
N PRO A 215 -4.14 -6.36 33.31
CA PRO A 215 -4.69 -6.42 31.94
C PRO A 215 -5.85 -5.45 31.70
N ILE A 216 -6.84 -5.40 32.59
CA ILE A 216 -8.00 -4.53 32.42
C ILE A 216 -7.66 -3.03 32.48
N LYS A 217 -6.73 -2.62 33.35
CA LYS A 217 -6.24 -1.24 33.43
C LYS A 217 -5.51 -0.83 32.14
N LEU A 218 -4.71 -1.74 31.58
CA LEU A 218 -4.05 -1.51 30.29
C LEU A 218 -5.10 -1.33 29.18
N ARG A 219 -6.07 -2.25 29.08
CA ARG A 219 -7.14 -2.21 28.08
C ARG A 219 -7.97 -0.92 28.15
N LYS A 220 -8.37 -0.49 29.36
CA LYS A 220 -9.08 0.78 29.56
C LYS A 220 -8.27 2.00 29.09
N LYS A 221 -6.96 2.04 29.39
CA LYS A 221 -6.08 3.11 28.90
C LYS A 221 -5.87 3.06 27.38
N ALA A 222 -5.74 1.87 26.80
CA ALA A 222 -5.61 1.65 25.37
C ALA A 222 -6.87 2.08 24.60
N ARG A 223 -8.06 1.69 25.07
CA ARG A 223 -9.37 2.15 24.56
C ARG A 223 -9.45 3.68 24.54
N ALA A 224 -9.13 4.33 25.66
CA ALA A 224 -9.19 5.79 25.75
C ALA A 224 -8.20 6.49 24.79
N PHE A 225 -7.00 5.94 24.63
CA PHE A 225 -6.01 6.46 23.69
C PHE A 225 -6.46 6.28 22.23
N ALA A 226 -7.00 5.11 21.88
CA ALA A 226 -7.49 4.80 20.55
C ALA A 226 -8.63 5.77 20.16
N LEU A 227 -9.66 5.89 20.99
CA LEU A 227 -10.82 6.78 20.72
C LEU A 227 -10.40 8.24 20.53
N LYS A 228 -9.51 8.76 21.38
CA LYS A 228 -8.97 10.12 21.22
C LYS A 228 -8.22 10.30 19.90
N THR A 229 -7.54 9.26 19.44
CA THR A 229 -6.81 9.28 18.17
C THR A 229 -7.76 9.19 16.98
N VAL A 230 -8.80 8.36 17.07
CA VAL A 230 -9.90 8.27 16.10
C VAL A 230 -10.51 9.65 15.87
N ASP A 231 -10.89 10.37 16.93
CA ASP A 231 -11.49 11.71 16.81
C ASP A 231 -10.59 12.68 16.03
N LYS A 232 -9.30 12.72 16.37
CA LYS A 232 -8.32 13.58 15.68
C LYS A 232 -8.16 13.22 14.21
N GLN A 233 -8.06 11.93 13.90
CA GLN A 233 -7.88 11.45 12.54
C GLN A 233 -9.15 11.69 11.71
N ARG A 234 -10.35 11.48 12.30
CA ARG A 234 -11.65 11.80 11.70
C ARG A 234 -11.74 13.26 11.30
N ASP A 235 -11.41 14.18 12.20
CA ASP A 235 -11.45 15.61 11.93
C ASP A 235 -10.48 16.01 10.80
N ALA A 236 -9.30 15.39 10.76
CA ALA A 236 -8.34 15.60 9.68
C ALA A 236 -8.86 15.07 8.33
N PHE A 237 -9.47 13.89 8.28
CA PHE A 237 -10.06 13.36 7.05
C PHE A 237 -11.25 14.20 6.56
N LYS A 238 -12.14 14.65 7.47
CA LYS A 238 -13.20 15.62 7.15
C LYS A 238 -12.59 16.88 6.51
N ARG A 239 -11.49 17.39 7.08
CA ARG A 239 -10.80 18.59 6.55
C ARG A 239 -10.19 18.38 5.16
N TYR A 240 -9.83 17.15 4.77
CA TYR A 240 -9.40 16.82 3.40
C TYR A 240 -10.55 16.88 2.38
N GLY A 241 -11.78 17.13 2.83
CA GLY A 241 -12.98 17.18 2.00
C GLY A 241 -13.56 15.79 1.68
N VAL A 242 -13.20 14.76 2.46
CA VAL A 242 -13.67 13.39 2.27
C VAL A 242 -15.08 13.24 2.84
N TRP A 243 -16.01 12.70 2.04
CA TRP A 243 -17.32 12.29 2.51
C TRP A 243 -17.31 10.86 3.02
N GLY A 244 -18.20 10.58 3.97
CA GLY A 244 -18.34 9.28 4.61
C GLY A 244 -19.29 9.35 5.78
N ASP A 245 -19.70 8.18 6.26
CA ASP A 245 -20.50 8.02 7.47
C ASP A 245 -19.64 8.24 8.71
N TRP A 246 -19.38 9.52 9.02
CA TRP A 246 -18.49 9.92 10.11
C TRP A 246 -19.12 9.85 11.49
N GLU A 247 -20.45 9.76 11.57
CA GLU A 247 -21.21 9.68 12.81
C GLU A 247 -21.35 8.22 13.28
N ASP A 248 -21.43 7.26 12.35
CA ASP A 248 -21.39 5.81 12.62
C ASP A 248 -20.21 5.14 11.91
N PRO A 249 -18.94 5.47 12.26
CA PRO A 249 -17.79 4.75 11.74
C PRO A 249 -17.65 3.36 12.37
N TYR A 250 -16.94 2.46 11.70
CA TYR A 250 -16.61 1.16 12.32
C TYR A 250 -15.28 1.22 13.05
N LEU A 251 -15.21 0.66 14.26
CA LEU A 251 -13.97 0.53 15.04
C LEU A 251 -13.81 -0.93 15.43
N THR A 252 -12.60 -1.47 15.34
CA THR A 252 -12.35 -2.88 15.69
C THR A 252 -12.64 -3.21 17.15
N LEU A 253 -12.71 -2.19 18.03
CA LEU A 253 -13.02 -2.32 19.47
C LEU A 253 -14.52 -2.30 19.82
N LEU A 254 -15.40 -2.21 18.82
CA LEU A 254 -16.85 -2.21 19.02
C LEU A 254 -17.34 -3.64 19.29
N PRO A 255 -18.21 -3.87 20.29
CA PRO A 255 -18.70 -5.21 20.65
C PRO A 255 -19.25 -6.02 19.47
N GLU A 256 -20.00 -5.39 18.58
CA GLU A 256 -20.57 -6.02 17.39
C GLU A 256 -19.50 -6.43 16.37
N TYR A 257 -18.41 -5.66 16.26
CA TYR A 257 -17.28 -6.00 15.40
C TYR A 257 -16.48 -7.16 15.99
N GLU A 258 -16.16 -7.08 17.29
CA GLU A 258 -15.42 -8.12 18.00
C GLU A 258 -16.16 -9.47 17.96
N ALA A 259 -17.50 -9.45 18.10
CA ALA A 259 -18.33 -10.63 17.96
C ALA A 259 -18.29 -11.19 16.53
N ALA A 260 -18.43 -10.36 15.50
CA ALA A 260 -18.34 -10.81 14.10
C ALA A 260 -16.95 -11.40 13.78
N GLN A 261 -15.88 -10.83 14.34
CA GLN A 261 -14.54 -11.39 14.25
C GLN A 261 -14.45 -12.78 14.90
N MET A 262 -15.03 -12.96 16.09
CA MET A 262 -15.09 -14.25 16.77
C MET A 262 -15.90 -15.29 15.97
N GLU A 263 -16.97 -14.88 15.28
CA GLU A 263 -17.73 -15.75 14.38
C GLU A 263 -16.87 -16.22 13.19
N VAL A 264 -16.09 -15.33 12.57
CA VAL A 264 -15.15 -15.68 11.50
C VAL A 264 -14.10 -16.67 12.01
N PHE A 265 -13.50 -16.40 13.17
CA PHE A 265 -12.57 -17.32 13.83
C PHE A 265 -13.22 -18.68 14.10
N GLY A 266 -14.43 -18.68 14.66
CA GLY A 266 -15.19 -19.88 14.97
C GLY A 266 -15.47 -20.71 13.73
N GLN A 267 -15.90 -20.08 12.64
CA GLN A 267 -16.15 -20.78 11.38
C GLN A 267 -14.87 -21.39 10.81
N MET A 268 -13.76 -20.66 10.83
CA MET A 268 -12.46 -21.19 10.40
C MET A 268 -12.01 -22.37 11.27
N PHE A 269 -12.22 -22.31 12.58
CA PHE A 269 -11.92 -23.40 13.50
C PHE A 269 -12.77 -24.64 13.25
N LEU A 270 -14.08 -24.46 13.10
CA LEU A 270 -15.02 -25.56 12.80
C LEU A 270 -14.77 -26.20 11.43
N ASN A 271 -14.24 -25.44 10.48
CA ASN A 271 -13.80 -25.94 9.17
C ASN A 271 -12.43 -26.66 9.22
N GLY A 272 -11.78 -26.73 10.39
CA GLY A 272 -10.48 -27.38 10.57
C GLY A 272 -9.27 -26.56 10.10
N HIS A 273 -9.46 -25.26 9.82
CA HIS A 273 -8.38 -24.38 9.37
C HIS A 273 -7.61 -23.72 10.51
N VAL A 274 -8.15 -23.73 11.73
CA VAL A 274 -7.45 -23.21 12.93
C VAL A 274 -7.08 -24.35 13.85
N TYR A 275 -5.83 -24.37 14.30
CA TYR A 275 -5.32 -25.39 15.20
C TYR A 275 -4.24 -24.82 16.13
N ARG A 276 -3.98 -25.53 17.23
CA ARG A 276 -2.90 -25.22 18.16
C ARG A 276 -1.70 -26.11 17.86
N GLY A 277 -0.51 -25.54 17.76
CA GLY A 277 0.72 -26.29 17.46
C GLY A 277 1.94 -25.69 18.13
N LYS A 278 3.00 -26.49 18.27
CA LYS A 278 4.31 -26.04 18.74
C LYS A 278 5.24 -25.90 17.54
N LYS A 279 5.49 -24.66 17.09
CA LYS A 279 6.30 -24.36 15.90
C LYS A 279 7.27 -23.21 16.18
N PRO A 280 8.44 -23.16 15.52
CA PRO A 280 9.29 -21.98 15.57
C PRO A 280 8.56 -20.79 14.96
N VAL A 281 8.48 -19.72 15.72
CA VAL A 281 7.94 -18.44 15.26
C VAL A 281 8.98 -17.36 15.48
N HIS A 282 8.89 -16.27 14.72
CA HIS A 282 9.59 -15.06 15.08
C HIS A 282 9.08 -14.58 16.44
N TRP A 283 10.00 -14.49 17.39
CA TRP A 283 9.75 -14.08 18.75
C TRP A 283 10.57 -12.82 19.03
N SER A 284 9.94 -11.81 19.63
CA SER A 284 10.65 -10.65 20.13
C SER A 284 10.83 -10.76 21.64
N PRO A 285 12.04 -11.05 22.14
CA PRO A 285 12.32 -11.05 23.58
C PRO A 285 12.02 -9.70 24.23
N SER A 286 12.10 -8.62 23.44
CA SER A 286 11.88 -7.26 23.91
C SER A 286 10.42 -6.89 24.13
N SER A 287 9.51 -7.48 23.35
CA SER A 287 8.06 -7.28 23.46
C SER A 287 7.32 -8.51 24.00
N MET A 288 8.03 -9.62 24.24
CA MET A 288 7.57 -10.91 24.78
C MET A 288 6.34 -11.44 24.03
N THR A 289 6.40 -11.41 22.70
CA THR A 289 5.31 -11.89 21.83
C THR A 289 5.87 -12.46 20.54
N ALA A 290 5.12 -13.39 19.95
CA ALA A 290 5.30 -13.77 18.57
C ALA A 290 5.03 -12.57 17.63
N LEU A 291 5.74 -12.53 16.50
CA LEU A 291 5.62 -11.54 15.44
C LEU A 291 5.34 -12.24 14.11
N ALA A 292 4.49 -11.64 13.28
CA ALA A 292 4.35 -12.02 11.88
C ALA A 292 5.48 -11.42 11.02
N GLU A 293 5.70 -11.97 9.82
CA GLU A 293 6.69 -11.43 8.86
C GLU A 293 6.47 -9.94 8.54
N ALA A 294 5.21 -9.51 8.46
CA ALA A 294 4.86 -8.10 8.24
C ALA A 294 5.23 -7.17 9.41
N GLU A 295 5.56 -7.73 10.58
CA GLU A 295 5.96 -7.01 11.80
C GLU A 295 7.49 -7.01 12.00
N LEU A 296 8.25 -7.45 11.01
CA LEU A 296 9.71 -7.45 11.02
C LEU A 296 10.28 -6.34 10.13
N GLU A 297 11.44 -5.84 10.52
CA GLU A 297 12.27 -5.01 9.66
C GLU A 297 13.71 -5.52 9.62
N TYR A 298 14.40 -5.19 8.54
CA TYR A 298 15.73 -5.73 8.25
C TYR A 298 16.72 -4.55 8.08
N PRO A 299 17.18 -3.94 9.18
CA PRO A 299 18.12 -2.82 9.10
C PRO A 299 19.47 -3.28 8.53
N GLU A 300 20.16 -2.35 7.85
CA GLU A 300 21.53 -2.57 7.41
C GLU A 300 22.51 -2.39 8.58
N GLY A 301 23.62 -3.15 8.56
CA GLY A 301 24.70 -3.01 9.54
C GLY A 301 24.54 -3.83 10.82
N HIS A 302 23.64 -4.82 10.87
CA HIS A 302 23.65 -5.80 11.95
C HIS A 302 24.90 -6.68 11.84
N VAL A 303 25.65 -6.81 12.94
CA VAL A 303 26.85 -7.64 13.01
C VAL A 303 26.59 -8.78 13.99
N SER A 304 26.58 -10.01 13.49
CA SER A 304 26.52 -11.23 14.31
C SER A 304 27.93 -11.78 14.53
N GLN A 305 28.15 -12.47 15.65
CA GLN A 305 29.35 -13.29 15.84
C GLN A 305 29.11 -14.62 15.13
N SER A 306 29.73 -14.82 13.97
CA SER A 306 29.65 -16.09 13.25
C SER A 306 30.78 -17.01 13.70
N VAL A 307 30.50 -18.31 13.69
CA VAL A 307 31.45 -19.35 14.07
C VAL A 307 31.46 -20.48 13.05
N TYR A 308 32.65 -21.02 12.84
CA TYR A 308 32.88 -22.31 12.19
C TYR A 308 33.20 -23.33 13.26
N VAL A 309 32.58 -24.50 13.22
CA VAL A 309 32.65 -25.50 14.30
C VAL A 309 32.85 -26.88 13.69
N ALA A 310 33.84 -27.62 14.19
CA ALA A 310 34.10 -29.00 13.87
C ALA A 310 33.19 -29.92 14.69
N PHE A 311 32.45 -30.79 14.00
CA PHE A 311 31.56 -31.79 14.57
C PHE A 311 32.17 -33.17 14.31
N PRO A 312 32.86 -33.79 15.31
CA PRO A 312 33.59 -35.03 15.09
C PRO A 312 32.66 -36.19 14.72
N LEU A 313 32.94 -36.89 13.62
CA LEU A 313 32.20 -38.09 13.24
C LEU A 313 32.44 -39.20 14.27
N VAL A 314 31.38 -39.96 14.58
CA VAL A 314 31.46 -41.11 15.49
C VAL A 314 32.24 -42.23 14.81
N ALA A 315 33.32 -42.70 15.47
CA ALA A 315 34.15 -43.77 14.94
C ALA A 315 33.34 -45.08 14.77
N GLY A 316 33.49 -45.72 13.61
CA GLY A 316 32.87 -47.03 13.31
C GLY A 316 31.41 -46.99 12.83
N ALA A 317 30.73 -45.84 12.89
CA ALA A 317 29.36 -45.65 12.40
C ALA A 317 29.34 -45.16 10.94
N VAL A 318 29.85 -45.99 10.02
CA VAL A 318 29.96 -45.65 8.59
C VAL A 318 28.74 -46.16 7.82
N PRO A 319 27.96 -45.28 7.14
CA PRO A 319 26.84 -45.68 6.30
C PRO A 319 27.26 -46.59 5.15
N GLU A 320 26.37 -47.49 4.74
CA GLU A 320 26.60 -48.35 3.57
C GLU A 320 26.77 -47.55 2.27
N SER A 321 26.12 -46.38 2.18
CA SER A 321 26.21 -45.45 1.06
C SER A 321 27.59 -44.81 0.90
N PHE A 322 28.45 -44.87 1.91
CA PHE A 322 29.79 -44.30 1.84
C PHE A 322 30.76 -45.23 1.06
N PRO A 323 31.46 -44.72 0.02
CA PRO A 323 32.32 -45.53 -0.84
C PRO A 323 33.37 -46.33 -0.07
N ALA A 324 33.48 -47.63 -0.36
CA ALA A 324 34.33 -48.57 0.36
C ALA A 324 35.81 -48.18 0.27
N GLU A 325 36.25 -47.67 -0.88
CA GLU A 325 37.62 -47.20 -1.14
C GLU A 325 38.06 -46.01 -0.28
N HIS A 326 37.10 -45.29 0.33
CA HIS A 326 37.38 -44.10 1.15
C HIS A 326 37.23 -44.35 2.66
N ARG A 327 36.83 -45.56 3.08
CA ARG A 327 36.55 -45.86 4.50
C ARG A 327 37.79 -45.77 5.40
N SER A 328 38.98 -46.08 4.87
CA SER A 328 40.24 -45.96 5.62
C SER A 328 40.54 -44.54 6.06
N LEU A 329 39.97 -43.52 5.40
CA LEU A 329 40.13 -42.11 5.80
C LEU A 329 39.53 -41.83 7.18
N LEU A 330 38.47 -42.55 7.54
CA LEU A 330 37.76 -42.38 8.80
C LEU A 330 38.52 -42.99 9.99
N GLU A 331 39.50 -43.87 9.75
CA GLU A 331 40.37 -44.42 10.79
C GLU A 331 41.20 -43.32 11.48
N SER A 332 41.54 -42.26 10.74
CA SER A 332 42.27 -41.10 11.25
C SER A 332 41.38 -40.04 11.92
N GLY A 333 40.06 -40.28 11.97
CA GLY A 333 39.06 -39.31 12.39
C GLY A 333 38.76 -38.27 11.30
N ALA A 334 37.51 -37.80 11.29
CA ALA A 334 37.10 -36.68 10.45
C ALA A 334 35.97 -35.92 11.15
N SER A 335 35.88 -34.61 10.90
CA SER A 335 34.86 -33.74 11.47
C SER A 335 34.07 -33.01 10.39
N LEU A 336 32.77 -32.87 10.58
CA LEU A 336 31.92 -32.02 9.74
C LEU A 336 32.19 -30.55 10.10
N ALA A 337 32.60 -29.72 9.14
CA ALA A 337 32.80 -28.31 9.39
C ALA A 337 31.46 -27.58 9.18
N VAL A 338 30.89 -27.06 10.26
CA VAL A 338 29.58 -26.39 10.29
C VAL A 338 29.78 -24.90 10.46
N TRP A 339 28.96 -24.09 9.80
CA TRP A 339 28.94 -22.64 10.00
C TRP A 339 27.60 -22.17 10.55
N THR A 340 27.61 -21.22 11.48
CA THR A 340 26.41 -20.54 11.98
C THR A 340 26.70 -19.10 12.39
N THR A 341 25.72 -18.21 12.17
CA THR A 341 25.71 -16.85 12.69
C THR A 341 25.01 -16.74 14.05
N THR A 342 24.49 -17.86 14.56
CA THR A 342 23.73 -17.92 15.83
C THR A 342 24.29 -18.99 16.78
N PRO A 343 25.51 -18.83 17.33
CA PRO A 343 26.10 -19.79 18.27
C PRO A 343 25.17 -20.22 19.42
N TRP A 344 24.31 -19.32 19.88
CA TRP A 344 23.31 -19.59 20.93
C TRP A 344 22.28 -20.69 20.59
N THR A 345 22.12 -21.07 19.31
CA THR A 345 21.20 -22.16 18.91
C THR A 345 21.87 -23.54 18.99
N MET A 346 23.19 -23.58 19.19
CA MET A 346 23.96 -24.83 19.27
C MET A 346 23.46 -25.81 20.33
N PRO A 347 22.98 -25.39 21.53
CA PRO A 347 22.38 -26.31 22.50
C PRO A 347 21.21 -27.15 21.99
N ALA A 348 20.46 -26.61 21.04
CA ALA A 348 19.31 -27.26 20.44
C ALA A 348 19.65 -28.03 19.15
N ASN A 349 20.94 -28.16 18.79
CA ASN A 349 21.34 -28.89 17.60
C ASN A 349 20.95 -30.38 17.71
N ALA A 350 20.20 -30.85 16.72
CA ALA A 350 19.67 -32.20 16.66
C ALA A 350 20.15 -33.00 15.45
N ALA A 351 20.70 -32.33 14.42
CA ALA A 351 21.30 -32.97 13.25
C ALA A 351 22.25 -32.01 12.51
N VAL A 352 23.01 -32.54 11.55
CA VAL A 352 23.66 -31.75 10.50
C VAL A 352 22.99 -32.09 9.18
N ALA A 353 22.47 -31.10 8.48
CA ALA A 353 21.83 -31.26 7.19
C ALA A 353 22.83 -31.02 6.04
N VAL A 354 22.76 -31.88 5.02
CA VAL A 354 23.53 -31.78 3.77
C VAL A 354 22.61 -31.79 2.55
N ASN A 355 23.03 -31.20 1.44
CA ASN A 355 22.33 -31.30 0.17
C ASN A 355 22.76 -32.57 -0.56
N ASP A 356 21.81 -33.45 -0.91
CA ASP A 356 22.10 -34.73 -1.55
C ASP A 356 22.68 -34.61 -2.98
N LYS A 357 22.44 -33.48 -3.66
CA LYS A 357 22.91 -33.17 -5.02
C LYS A 357 24.27 -32.46 -5.06
N LEU A 358 24.77 -31.97 -3.94
CA LEU A 358 26.07 -31.30 -3.88
C LEU A 358 27.19 -32.33 -3.64
N GLU A 359 28.37 -32.00 -4.12
CA GLU A 359 29.61 -32.74 -3.84
C GLU A 359 30.28 -32.18 -2.59
N TYR A 360 30.80 -33.08 -1.75
CA TYR A 360 31.46 -32.77 -0.48
C TYR A 360 32.86 -33.39 -0.45
N SER A 361 33.81 -32.64 0.07
CA SER A 361 35.20 -33.04 0.10
C SER A 361 35.72 -33.20 1.52
N PHE A 362 36.43 -34.30 1.72
CA PHE A 362 37.26 -34.52 2.89
C PHE A 362 38.58 -33.83 2.64
N VAL A 363 38.88 -32.80 3.42
CA VAL A 363 40.08 -31.97 3.29
C VAL A 363 41.00 -32.18 4.49
N LYS A 364 42.26 -32.52 4.23
CA LYS A 364 43.31 -32.58 5.23
C LYS A 364 43.86 -31.16 5.43
N VAL A 365 43.92 -30.69 6.66
CA VAL A 365 44.56 -29.42 6.99
C VAL A 365 46.07 -29.64 7.11
N THR A 366 46.86 -29.17 6.15
CA THR A 366 48.31 -29.47 6.08
C THR A 366 49.19 -28.37 6.67
N GLY A 367 48.63 -27.18 6.90
CA GLY A 367 49.34 -26.07 7.51
C GLY A 367 48.54 -24.77 7.48
N THR A 368 49.17 -23.67 7.87
CA THR A 368 48.59 -22.31 7.81
C THR A 368 49.01 -21.61 6.52
N ALA A 369 48.11 -20.83 5.92
CA ALA A 369 48.37 -20.05 4.72
C ALA A 369 48.72 -18.60 5.08
N GLY A 370 50.01 -18.24 4.99
CA GLY A 370 50.53 -16.88 5.19
C GLY A 370 51.69 -16.79 6.20
N GLY A 371 52.80 -16.17 5.78
CA GLY A 371 53.90 -15.76 6.68
C GLY A 371 53.63 -14.36 7.24
N ASP A 372 53.92 -14.18 8.53
CA ASP A 372 53.92 -12.92 9.29
C ASP A 372 52.56 -12.28 9.68
N GLY A 373 51.53 -13.09 9.96
CA GLY A 373 50.24 -12.63 10.53
C GLY A 373 49.90 -13.34 11.85
N GLU A 374 49.12 -12.68 12.73
CA GLU A 374 48.63 -13.24 13.99
C GLU A 374 48.04 -14.64 13.81
N GLU A 375 48.44 -15.57 14.69
CA GLU A 375 47.94 -16.94 14.69
C GLU A 375 46.43 -16.93 14.91
N LYS A 376 45.68 -17.32 13.87
CA LYS A 376 44.21 -17.44 13.96
C LYS A 376 43.84 -18.68 14.76
N GLU A 377 42.69 -18.62 15.42
CA GLU A 377 42.12 -19.76 16.18
C GLU A 377 42.01 -21.06 15.35
N SER A 378 41.92 -20.95 14.02
CA SER A 378 41.88 -22.05 13.07
C SER A 378 43.19 -22.83 12.95
N SER A 379 44.33 -22.29 13.38
CA SER A 379 45.64 -22.98 13.31
C SER A 379 45.63 -24.31 14.07
N ARG A 380 44.79 -24.44 15.11
CA ARG A 380 44.64 -25.69 15.87
C ARG A 380 44.10 -26.86 15.06
N MET A 381 43.49 -26.59 13.91
CA MET A 381 42.94 -27.64 13.04
C MET A 381 44.02 -28.30 12.17
N VAL A 382 45.28 -27.85 12.21
CA VAL A 382 46.38 -28.46 11.46
C VAL A 382 46.56 -29.93 11.87
N GLY A 383 46.51 -30.84 10.90
CA GLY A 383 46.53 -32.29 11.09
C GLY A 383 45.16 -32.95 11.06
N GLU A 384 44.08 -32.19 11.25
CA GLU A 384 42.71 -32.68 11.23
C GLU A 384 42.19 -32.90 9.80
N THR A 385 41.16 -33.74 9.68
CA THR A 385 40.40 -33.94 8.45
C THR A 385 39.01 -33.31 8.61
N LEU A 386 38.67 -32.36 7.75
CA LEU A 386 37.39 -31.64 7.78
C LEU A 386 36.55 -31.98 6.56
N VAL A 387 35.22 -32.00 6.70
CA VAL A 387 34.28 -32.16 5.58
C VAL A 387 33.65 -30.81 5.26
N VAL A 388 33.74 -30.41 4.00
CA VAL A 388 33.17 -29.16 3.45
C VAL A 388 32.58 -29.41 2.07
N ALA A 389 31.61 -28.61 1.62
CA ALA A 389 31.16 -28.69 0.24
C ALA A 389 32.30 -28.35 -0.73
N GLN A 390 32.44 -29.14 -1.80
CA GLN A 390 33.56 -29.04 -2.74
C GLN A 390 33.68 -27.64 -3.35
N GLY A 391 32.54 -27.01 -3.67
CA GLY A 391 32.51 -25.64 -4.20
C GLY A 391 33.03 -24.56 -3.25
N LEU A 392 33.10 -24.84 -1.94
CA LEU A 392 33.49 -23.89 -0.91
C LEU A 392 34.93 -24.06 -0.41
N VAL A 393 35.64 -25.14 -0.80
CA VAL A 393 37.00 -25.48 -0.30
C VAL A 393 37.97 -24.30 -0.37
N ALA A 394 38.05 -23.63 -1.53
CA ALA A 394 38.97 -22.50 -1.73
C ALA A 394 38.58 -21.27 -0.88
N GLN A 395 37.28 -21.02 -0.73
CA GLN A 395 36.78 -19.92 0.09
C GLN A 395 37.07 -20.18 1.58
N VAL A 396 36.76 -21.37 2.09
CA VAL A 396 37.01 -21.70 3.50
C VAL A 396 38.51 -21.77 3.81
N ALA A 397 39.35 -22.25 2.89
CA ALA A 397 40.81 -22.19 3.03
C ALA A 397 41.30 -20.74 3.25
N THR A 398 40.77 -19.81 2.45
CA THR A 398 41.10 -18.38 2.53
C THR A 398 40.58 -17.77 3.84
N THR A 399 39.31 -17.99 4.18
CA THR A 399 38.68 -17.47 5.40
C THR A 399 39.41 -17.96 6.65
N TRP A 400 39.65 -19.27 6.73
CA TRP A 400 40.35 -19.90 7.85
C TRP A 400 41.85 -19.61 7.86
N GLY A 401 42.43 -19.12 6.75
CA GLY A 401 43.88 -18.94 6.64
C GLY A 401 44.64 -20.26 6.74
N LEU A 402 44.09 -21.33 6.16
CA LEU A 402 44.61 -22.68 6.21
C LEU A 402 44.94 -23.21 4.81
N THR A 403 45.93 -24.10 4.74
CA THR A 403 46.21 -24.89 3.54
C THR A 403 45.42 -26.19 3.61
N LEU A 404 44.48 -26.37 2.69
CA LEU A 404 43.58 -27.51 2.63
C LEU A 404 43.94 -28.39 1.43
N GLU A 405 44.22 -29.67 1.67
CA GLU A 405 44.44 -30.68 0.64
C GLU A 405 43.21 -31.58 0.54
N THR A 406 42.60 -31.67 -0.65
CA THR A 406 41.44 -32.55 -0.86
C THR A 406 41.90 -34.00 -0.96
N VAL A 407 41.42 -34.83 -0.04
CA VAL A 407 41.76 -36.26 0.04
C VAL A 407 40.80 -37.10 -0.80
N CYS A 408 39.50 -36.82 -0.70
CA CYS A 408 38.48 -37.38 -1.57
C CYS A 408 37.27 -36.45 -1.67
N THR A 409 36.42 -36.73 -2.65
CA THR A 409 35.15 -36.05 -2.88
C THR A 409 34.05 -37.10 -3.04
N VAL A 410 32.91 -36.88 -2.38
CA VAL A 410 31.75 -37.77 -2.37
C VAL A 410 30.47 -36.96 -2.56
N PRO A 411 29.41 -37.55 -3.15
CA PRO A 411 28.11 -36.89 -3.19
C PRO A 411 27.53 -36.76 -1.78
N GLY A 412 26.73 -35.71 -1.53
CA GLY A 412 26.12 -35.47 -0.21
C GLY A 412 25.23 -36.62 0.28
N SER A 413 24.63 -37.37 -0.65
CA SER A 413 23.90 -38.61 -0.34
C SER A 413 24.74 -39.68 0.37
N ALA A 414 26.06 -39.69 0.17
CA ALA A 414 26.99 -40.59 0.86
C ALA A 414 27.27 -40.16 2.31
N LEU A 415 26.99 -38.89 2.68
CA LEU A 415 27.13 -38.39 4.04
C LEU A 415 25.89 -38.65 4.91
N VAL A 416 24.74 -38.94 4.29
CA VAL A 416 23.48 -39.19 5.01
C VAL A 416 23.57 -40.50 5.79
N GLY A 417 23.18 -40.45 7.06
CA GLY A 417 23.21 -41.60 7.97
C GLY A 417 24.47 -41.70 8.82
N PHE A 418 25.49 -40.84 8.59
CA PHE A 418 26.58 -40.72 9.55
C PHE A 418 26.07 -40.19 10.89
N GLU A 419 26.77 -40.51 11.97
CA GLU A 419 26.57 -39.87 13.26
C GLU A 419 27.79 -39.01 13.62
N TYR A 420 27.56 -37.90 14.31
CA TYR A 420 28.60 -37.06 14.88
C TYR A 420 28.38 -36.89 16.38
N THR A 421 29.46 -36.56 17.09
CA THR A 421 29.45 -36.21 18.51
C THR A 421 29.17 -34.72 18.66
N HIS A 422 28.10 -34.37 19.35
CA HIS A 422 27.71 -32.99 19.57
C HIS A 422 28.79 -32.23 20.35
N PRO A 423 29.34 -31.11 19.83
CA PRO A 423 30.56 -30.50 20.37
C PRO A 423 30.43 -30.00 21.81
N MET A 424 29.23 -29.58 22.24
CA MET A 424 29.01 -29.08 23.61
C MET A 424 28.58 -30.13 24.65
N TYR A 425 27.96 -31.24 24.25
CA TYR A 425 27.27 -32.17 25.17
C TYR A 425 27.66 -33.63 24.97
N GLY A 426 28.48 -33.96 23.96
CA GLY A 426 28.96 -35.32 23.73
C GLY A 426 27.91 -36.34 23.28
N ARG A 427 26.65 -35.94 23.06
CA ARG A 427 25.60 -36.83 22.53
C ARG A 427 25.84 -37.13 21.05
N ALA A 428 25.51 -38.34 20.60
CA ALA A 428 25.50 -38.67 19.17
C ALA A 428 24.29 -38.02 18.49
N SER A 429 24.45 -37.54 17.25
CA SER A 429 23.38 -36.96 16.45
C SER A 429 23.59 -37.26 14.95
N PRO A 430 22.52 -37.40 14.16
CA PRO A 430 22.60 -37.86 12.78
C PRO A 430 22.96 -36.76 11.77
N VAL A 431 23.53 -37.17 10.65
CA VAL A 431 23.62 -36.41 9.41
C VAL A 431 22.42 -36.77 8.53
N VAL A 432 21.65 -35.76 8.12
CA VAL A 432 20.38 -35.95 7.40
C VAL A 432 20.40 -35.29 6.03
N ALA A 433 19.58 -35.81 5.11
CA ALA A 433 19.37 -35.17 3.82
C ALA A 433 18.47 -33.94 4.00
N GLY A 434 19.06 -32.76 3.94
CA GLY A 434 18.37 -31.48 3.95
C GLY A 434 17.62 -31.23 2.64
N GLY A 435 17.76 -30.03 2.09
CA GLY A 435 17.12 -29.65 0.84
C GLY A 435 17.88 -28.57 0.09
N ASP A 436 17.23 -28.01 -0.92
CA ASP A 436 17.82 -27.02 -1.83
C ASP A 436 18.13 -25.66 -1.14
N TYR A 437 17.74 -25.49 0.12
CA TYR A 437 18.13 -24.33 0.95
C TYR A 437 19.63 -24.33 1.32
N ILE A 438 20.29 -25.49 1.21
CA ILE A 438 21.72 -25.64 1.42
C ILE A 438 22.44 -25.44 0.08
N THR A 439 23.16 -24.33 -0.05
CA THR A 439 23.88 -23.93 -1.26
C THR A 439 25.39 -23.79 -1.03
N THR A 440 26.14 -23.49 -2.08
CA THR A 440 27.58 -23.20 -2.02
C THR A 440 27.89 -21.70 -2.09
N ASP A 441 26.95 -20.84 -1.71
CA ASP A 441 27.13 -19.37 -1.77
C ASP A 441 27.81 -18.81 -0.52
N SER A 442 27.67 -19.49 0.63
CA SER A 442 28.25 -19.07 1.91
C SER A 442 28.37 -20.22 2.90
N GLY A 443 29.14 -20.02 3.98
CA GLY A 443 29.35 -21.02 5.02
C GLY A 443 30.28 -22.15 4.58
N THR A 444 29.88 -23.39 4.87
CA THR A 444 30.64 -24.62 4.56
C THR A 444 29.85 -25.62 3.70
N GLY A 445 28.57 -25.36 3.45
CA GLY A 445 27.65 -26.30 2.83
C GLY A 445 27.14 -27.42 3.76
N LEU A 446 27.49 -27.36 5.05
CA LEU A 446 26.93 -28.20 6.11
C LEU A 446 26.22 -27.30 7.13
N VAL A 447 24.93 -27.54 7.34
CA VAL A 447 24.07 -26.69 8.15
C VAL A 447 23.70 -27.43 9.42
N HIS A 448 24.03 -26.88 10.59
CA HIS A 448 23.51 -27.44 11.85
C HIS A 448 22.00 -27.22 11.88
N THR A 449 21.26 -28.22 12.34
CA THR A 449 19.80 -28.19 12.37
C THR A 449 19.33 -28.16 13.82
N ALA A 450 18.64 -27.10 14.21
CA ALA A 450 18.00 -26.93 15.51
C ALA A 450 16.50 -26.67 15.29
N PRO A 451 15.65 -27.71 15.27
CA PRO A 451 14.24 -27.60 14.87
C PRO A 451 13.43 -26.54 15.63
N GLY A 452 13.81 -26.18 16.85
CA GLY A 452 13.13 -25.15 17.64
C GLY A 452 13.51 -23.72 17.30
N HIS A 453 14.46 -23.49 16.40
CA HIS A 453 15.05 -22.16 16.13
C HIS A 453 15.18 -21.82 14.64
N GLY A 454 14.54 -22.57 13.75
CA GLY A 454 14.52 -22.26 12.32
C GLY A 454 13.35 -22.94 11.60
N GLN A 455 12.77 -22.27 10.60
CA GLN A 455 11.63 -22.82 9.86
C GLN A 455 12.05 -24.02 8.98
N GLU A 456 13.16 -23.89 8.24
CA GLU A 456 13.72 -24.99 7.44
C GLU A 456 14.18 -26.13 8.35
N ASP A 457 14.81 -25.81 9.48
CA ASP A 457 15.21 -26.77 10.50
C ASP A 457 14.03 -27.55 11.07
N TYR A 458 12.90 -26.89 11.31
CA TYR A 458 11.67 -27.52 11.76
C TYR A 458 11.10 -28.47 10.71
N MET A 459 11.09 -28.08 9.44
CA MET A 459 10.63 -28.96 8.35
C MET A 459 11.54 -30.19 8.22
N THR A 460 12.85 -30.01 8.29
CA THR A 460 13.82 -31.12 8.32
C THR A 460 13.61 -31.98 9.57
N GLY A 461 13.36 -31.37 10.72
CA GLY A 461 13.07 -32.06 11.97
C GLY A 461 11.81 -32.93 11.90
N LEU A 462 10.72 -32.41 11.32
CA LEU A 462 9.51 -33.19 11.07
C LEU A 462 9.74 -34.37 10.14
N LYS A 463 10.51 -34.16 9.05
CA LYS A 463 10.80 -35.19 8.05
C LYS A 463 11.57 -36.39 8.64
N PHE A 464 12.49 -36.14 9.57
CA PHE A 464 13.36 -37.17 10.15
C PHE A 464 13.06 -37.51 11.61
N GLY A 465 11.99 -36.95 12.20
CA GLY A 465 11.61 -37.20 13.59
C GLY A 465 12.63 -36.66 14.62
N LEU A 466 13.28 -35.53 14.33
CA LEU A 466 14.26 -34.91 15.24
C LEU A 466 13.58 -34.25 16.45
N PRO A 467 14.24 -34.21 17.63
CA PRO A 467 13.69 -33.56 18.82
C PRO A 467 13.50 -32.05 18.64
N LEU A 468 12.33 -31.54 19.03
CA LEU A 468 11.99 -30.13 19.01
C LEU A 468 12.44 -29.42 20.30
N LEU A 469 13.76 -29.24 20.43
CA LEU A 469 14.37 -28.51 21.55
C LEU A 469 14.33 -27.00 21.31
N SER A 470 13.92 -26.24 22.32
CA SER A 470 13.97 -24.78 22.29
C SER A 470 14.24 -24.24 23.70
N PRO A 471 15.50 -24.35 24.18
CA PRO A 471 15.83 -24.14 25.58
C PRO A 471 15.95 -22.64 25.93
N VAL A 472 14.94 -21.85 25.53
CA VAL A 472 14.90 -20.39 25.67
C VAL A 472 13.53 -19.98 26.19
N ASP A 473 13.50 -19.08 27.17
CA ASP A 473 12.28 -18.55 27.77
C ASP A 473 11.71 -17.35 26.99
N ASP A 474 10.60 -16.80 27.48
CA ASP A 474 9.91 -15.66 26.87
C ASP A 474 10.75 -14.36 26.83
N LYS A 475 11.73 -14.22 27.72
CA LYS A 475 12.63 -13.08 27.83
C LYS A 475 13.89 -13.25 26.99
N GLY A 476 14.03 -14.37 26.27
CA GLY A 476 15.23 -14.69 25.51
C GLY A 476 16.39 -15.13 26.40
N LEU A 477 16.11 -15.72 27.57
CA LEU A 477 17.10 -16.29 28.47
C LEU A 477 17.11 -17.82 28.30
N PHE A 478 18.28 -18.44 28.43
CA PHE A 478 18.37 -19.90 28.41
C PHE A 478 17.64 -20.54 29.61
N THR A 479 16.93 -21.64 29.35
CA THR A 479 16.25 -22.47 30.37
C THR A 479 17.17 -23.59 30.88
N GLU A 480 16.72 -24.35 31.88
CA GLU A 480 17.45 -25.51 32.43
C GLU A 480 17.85 -26.54 31.35
N GLU A 481 17.02 -26.72 30.32
CA GLU A 481 17.31 -27.58 29.16
C GLU A 481 18.62 -27.26 28.41
N ALA A 482 19.16 -26.04 28.55
CA ALA A 482 20.44 -25.65 27.95
C ALA A 482 21.67 -26.12 28.76
N GLY A 483 21.48 -26.57 30.00
CA GLY A 483 22.54 -26.90 30.96
C GLY A 483 22.96 -25.75 31.87
N ASP A 484 23.41 -26.10 33.08
CA ASP A 484 23.63 -25.19 34.22
C ASP A 484 24.51 -23.97 33.93
N ASP A 485 25.46 -24.08 33.01
CA ASP A 485 26.39 -23.01 32.65
C ASP A 485 25.81 -21.93 31.73
N LEU A 486 24.65 -22.20 31.13
CA LEU A 486 23.93 -21.28 30.23
C LEU A 486 22.67 -20.68 30.86
N VAL A 487 22.04 -21.36 31.82
CA VAL A 487 20.75 -20.95 32.41
C VAL A 487 20.74 -19.48 32.83
N GLY A 488 19.69 -18.77 32.43
CA GLY A 488 19.47 -17.37 32.78
C GLY A 488 20.28 -16.35 31.98
N LYS A 489 21.22 -16.78 31.12
CA LYS A 489 21.97 -15.88 30.23
C LYS A 489 21.15 -15.50 29.00
N SER A 490 21.31 -14.28 28.52
CA SER A 490 20.56 -13.76 27.36
C SER A 490 21.16 -14.28 26.05
N VAL A 491 20.35 -14.95 25.23
CA VAL A 491 20.80 -15.56 23.96
C VAL A 491 21.33 -14.55 22.94
N LEU A 492 20.85 -13.30 22.99
CA LEU A 492 21.31 -12.20 22.13
C LEU A 492 22.49 -11.41 22.72
N LYS A 493 23.03 -11.83 23.87
CA LYS A 493 24.11 -11.15 24.59
C LYS A 493 25.14 -12.16 25.12
N ASP A 494 25.24 -12.28 26.44
CA ASP A 494 26.19 -13.08 27.19
C ASP A 494 26.00 -14.59 26.99
N GLY A 495 24.79 -15.03 26.66
CA GLY A 495 24.51 -16.43 26.30
C GLY A 495 25.21 -16.84 25.00
N ASN A 496 25.25 -15.97 24.00
CA ASN A 496 25.95 -16.26 22.74
C ASN A 496 27.46 -16.44 22.97
N GLU A 497 28.07 -15.54 23.73
CA GLU A 497 29.49 -15.61 24.08
C GLU A 497 29.81 -16.86 24.93
N ALA A 498 28.93 -17.22 25.87
CA ALA A 498 29.09 -18.43 26.66
C ALA A 498 29.05 -19.70 25.80
N CYS A 499 28.21 -19.76 24.78
CA CYS A 499 28.20 -20.85 23.79
C CYS A 499 29.52 -20.93 23.02
N ILE A 500 30.05 -19.80 22.54
CA ILE A 500 31.32 -19.75 21.82
C ILE A 500 32.47 -20.25 22.72
N GLU A 501 32.53 -19.78 23.96
CA GLU A 501 33.55 -20.19 24.92
C GLU A 501 33.47 -21.69 25.26
N LYS A 502 32.26 -22.25 25.33
CA LYS A 502 32.08 -23.71 25.51
C LYS A 502 32.63 -24.51 24.32
N LEU A 503 32.39 -24.05 23.09
CA LEU A 503 32.94 -24.65 21.87
C LEU A 503 34.48 -24.53 21.78
N ARG A 504 35.02 -23.41 22.29
CA ARG A 504 36.46 -23.20 22.37
C ARG A 504 37.11 -24.19 23.31
N ARG A 505 36.52 -24.43 24.49
CA ARG A 505 37.00 -25.38 25.52
C ARG A 505 36.86 -26.84 25.12
N SER A 506 35.94 -27.16 24.21
CA SER A 506 35.77 -28.50 23.65
C SER A 506 36.63 -28.75 22.41
N ASP A 507 37.57 -27.83 22.10
CA ASP A 507 38.42 -27.86 20.90
C ASP A 507 37.68 -28.01 19.56
N ALA A 508 36.38 -27.66 19.55
CA ALA A 508 35.53 -27.80 18.38
C ALA A 508 35.48 -26.53 17.52
N LEU A 509 35.77 -25.35 18.09
CA LEU A 509 35.65 -24.10 17.36
C LEU A 509 36.78 -23.95 16.30
N ILE A 510 36.45 -23.84 15.02
CA ILE A 510 37.44 -23.64 13.96
C ILE A 510 37.83 -22.16 13.88
N LEU A 511 36.85 -21.26 13.81
CA LEU A 511 37.09 -19.83 13.68
C LEU A 511 35.87 -19.06 14.20
N GLN A 512 36.11 -17.95 14.88
CA GLN A 512 35.12 -16.92 15.21
C GLN A 512 35.40 -15.64 14.41
N GLU A 513 34.37 -15.07 13.76
CA GLU A 513 34.51 -13.80 13.04
C GLU A 513 33.23 -12.94 13.04
N PRO A 514 33.36 -11.60 12.99
CA PRO A 514 32.21 -10.71 12.84
C PRO A 514 31.61 -10.83 11.44
N TYR A 515 30.29 -11.01 11.36
CA TYR A 515 29.55 -11.17 10.10
C TYR A 515 28.47 -10.10 9.96
N ASN A 516 28.59 -9.24 8.95
CA ASN A 516 27.64 -8.18 8.66
C ASN A 516 26.57 -8.66 7.68
N HIS A 517 25.31 -8.62 8.08
CA HIS A 517 24.19 -9.09 7.26
C HIS A 517 22.88 -8.42 7.67
N LYS A 518 21.82 -8.72 6.91
CA LYS A 518 20.46 -8.29 7.25
C LYS A 518 19.89 -9.27 8.27
N TYR A 519 19.44 -8.76 9.41
CA TYR A 519 18.86 -9.56 10.48
C TYR A 519 17.47 -9.03 10.86
N PRO A 520 16.50 -9.89 11.23
CA PRO A 520 15.16 -9.45 11.58
C PRO A 520 15.14 -8.72 12.93
N TYR A 521 14.53 -7.55 12.94
CA TYR A 521 14.30 -6.71 14.11
C TYR A 521 12.80 -6.51 14.30
N ASP A 522 12.39 -6.39 15.56
CA ASP A 522 11.05 -5.97 15.91
C ASP A 522 10.86 -4.54 15.41
N TRP A 523 9.93 -4.36 14.47
CA TRP A 523 9.67 -3.08 13.81
C TRP A 523 9.27 -1.95 14.77
N ARG A 524 8.83 -2.27 16.00
CA ARG A 524 8.45 -1.27 17.00
C ARG A 524 9.55 -1.01 18.00
N THR A 525 10.15 -2.05 18.58
CA THR A 525 11.18 -1.87 19.61
C THR A 525 12.56 -1.59 19.03
N LYS A 526 12.77 -1.84 17.73
CA LYS A 526 14.05 -1.68 17.02
C LYS A 526 15.15 -2.57 17.62
N LYS A 527 14.77 -3.75 18.12
CA LYS A 527 15.69 -4.75 18.70
C LYS A 527 15.64 -6.06 17.93
N PRO A 528 16.74 -6.85 17.93
CA PRO A 528 16.79 -8.13 17.22
C PRO A 528 15.73 -9.11 17.73
N THR A 529 15.16 -9.91 16.81
CA THR A 529 14.24 -11.02 17.13
C THR A 529 15.00 -12.34 17.15
N ILE A 530 14.34 -13.41 17.59
CA ILE A 530 14.86 -14.79 17.51
C ILE A 530 13.78 -15.70 16.93
N PHE A 531 14.17 -16.86 16.42
CA PHE A 531 13.22 -17.95 16.21
C PHE A 531 13.15 -18.82 17.47
N ARG A 532 11.94 -19.12 17.92
CA ARG A 532 11.71 -19.97 19.10
C ARG A 532 10.45 -20.80 18.91
N ALA A 533 10.51 -22.08 19.25
CA ALA A 533 9.34 -22.95 19.24
C ALA A 533 8.44 -22.63 20.43
N THR A 534 7.22 -22.20 20.13
CA THR A 534 6.21 -21.87 21.15
C THR A 534 4.88 -22.50 20.78
N GLU A 535 4.07 -22.82 21.79
CA GLU A 535 2.68 -23.24 21.57
C GLU A 535 1.87 -22.02 21.14
N GLN A 536 1.35 -22.04 19.92
CA GLN A 536 0.60 -20.93 19.34
C GLN A 536 -0.62 -21.45 18.57
N TRP A 537 -1.55 -20.55 18.30
CA TRP A 537 -2.67 -20.78 17.41
C TRP A 537 -2.30 -20.36 15.99
N PHE A 538 -2.56 -21.25 15.05
CA PHE A 538 -2.27 -21.06 13.65
C PHE A 538 -3.55 -21.18 12.82
N ALA A 539 -3.69 -20.32 11.82
CA ALA A 539 -4.61 -20.53 10.71
C ALA A 539 -3.81 -21.15 9.55
N SER A 540 -4.08 -22.41 9.23
CA SER A 540 -3.49 -23.08 8.08
C SER A 540 -4.16 -22.61 6.80
N VAL A 541 -3.36 -22.28 5.78
CA VAL A 541 -3.88 -22.12 4.40
C VAL A 541 -4.02 -23.49 3.70
N GLU A 542 -3.47 -24.53 4.31
CA GLU A 542 -3.65 -25.91 3.85
C GLU A 542 -5.14 -26.30 3.95
N GLY A 543 -5.67 -26.86 2.86
CA GLY A 543 -7.08 -27.23 2.74
C GLY A 543 -7.99 -26.23 2.03
N PHE A 544 -7.59 -24.95 1.88
CA PHE A 544 -8.33 -23.98 1.06
C PHE A 544 -7.46 -23.12 0.11
N ARG A 545 -6.19 -23.48 -0.05
CA ARG A 545 -5.22 -22.73 -0.87
C ARG A 545 -5.68 -22.60 -2.33
N GLU A 546 -6.14 -23.69 -2.93
CA GLU A 546 -6.51 -23.70 -4.35
C GLU A 546 -7.78 -22.88 -4.58
N GLU A 547 -8.72 -22.91 -3.64
CA GLU A 547 -9.91 -22.07 -3.60
C GLU A 547 -9.53 -20.59 -3.47
N ALA A 548 -8.58 -20.26 -2.59
CA ALA A 548 -8.09 -18.90 -2.45
C ALA A 548 -7.39 -18.38 -3.72
N LEU A 549 -6.61 -19.25 -4.38
CA LEU A 549 -5.97 -18.93 -5.66
C LEU A 549 -6.99 -18.79 -6.79
N ALA A 550 -8.03 -19.62 -6.83
CA ALA A 550 -9.10 -19.55 -7.81
C ALA A 550 -9.97 -18.29 -7.64
N GLU A 551 -10.23 -17.88 -6.40
CA GLU A 551 -10.90 -16.60 -6.12
C GLU A 551 -9.99 -15.41 -6.46
N LEU A 552 -8.69 -15.49 -6.15
CA LEU A 552 -7.71 -14.46 -6.51
C LEU A 552 -7.66 -14.21 -8.02
N ASP A 553 -7.75 -15.26 -8.83
CA ASP A 553 -7.71 -15.16 -10.30
C ASP A 553 -8.97 -14.49 -10.90
N LYS A 554 -10.06 -14.35 -10.14
CA LYS A 554 -11.28 -13.64 -10.55
C LYS A 554 -11.24 -12.14 -10.26
N ILE A 555 -10.31 -11.68 -9.43
CA ILE A 555 -10.25 -10.30 -8.94
C ILE A 555 -9.59 -9.40 -10.01
N GLU A 556 -10.20 -8.26 -10.28
CA GLU A 556 -9.60 -7.24 -11.14
C GLU A 556 -8.54 -6.45 -10.36
N PHE A 557 -7.32 -6.36 -10.90
CA PHE A 557 -6.23 -5.60 -10.28
C PHE A 557 -5.90 -4.33 -11.07
N VAL A 558 -5.85 -3.20 -10.37
CA VAL A 558 -5.43 -1.90 -10.90
C VAL A 558 -4.22 -1.40 -10.06
N PRO A 559 -2.98 -1.47 -10.58
CA PRO A 559 -2.57 -2.04 -11.87
C PRO A 559 -2.55 -3.58 -11.88
N ALA A 560 -2.63 -4.18 -13.07
CA ALA A 560 -2.64 -5.65 -13.27
C ALA A 560 -1.40 -6.37 -12.69
N SER A 561 -0.30 -5.65 -12.45
CA SER A 561 0.90 -6.20 -11.81
C SER A 561 0.68 -6.58 -10.33
N GLY A 562 -0.38 -6.08 -9.67
CA GLY A 562 -0.73 -6.44 -8.29
C GLY A 562 -0.99 -7.93 -8.11
N ALA A 563 -1.64 -8.59 -9.07
CA ALA A 563 -1.85 -10.04 -9.07
C ALA A 563 -0.53 -10.83 -9.00
N LYS A 564 0.51 -10.37 -9.71
CA LYS A 564 1.85 -10.99 -9.71
C LYS A 564 2.57 -10.87 -8.36
N ARG A 565 2.14 -9.94 -7.50
CA ARG A 565 2.66 -9.82 -6.12
C ARG A 565 1.93 -10.75 -5.17
N MET A 566 0.60 -10.79 -5.23
CA MET A 566 -0.21 -11.54 -4.26
C MET A 566 -0.21 -13.04 -4.51
N ARG A 567 -0.26 -13.48 -5.78
CA ARG A 567 -0.39 -14.90 -6.12
C ARG A 567 0.76 -15.78 -5.60
N PRO A 568 2.05 -15.43 -5.80
CA PRO A 568 3.15 -16.23 -5.24
C PRO A 568 3.13 -16.27 -3.71
N MET A 569 2.70 -15.17 -3.07
CA MET A 569 2.62 -15.09 -1.61
C MET A 569 1.53 -16.01 -1.04
N VAL A 570 0.36 -16.10 -1.68
CA VAL A 570 -0.69 -17.04 -1.27
C VAL A 570 -0.26 -18.48 -1.55
N SER A 571 0.33 -18.73 -2.72
CA SER A 571 0.79 -20.08 -3.11
C SER A 571 1.86 -20.64 -2.18
N GLY A 572 2.79 -19.81 -1.70
CA GLY A 572 3.89 -20.21 -0.82
C GLY A 572 3.57 -20.14 0.68
N ARG A 573 2.38 -19.70 1.07
CA ARG A 573 2.01 -19.55 2.49
C ARG A 573 1.56 -20.90 3.07
N ASN A 574 2.17 -21.26 4.20
CA ASN A 574 1.79 -22.44 4.97
C ASN A 574 0.82 -22.03 6.09
N ASP A 575 1.35 -21.64 7.25
CA ASP A 575 0.54 -21.25 8.40
C ASP A 575 0.68 -19.77 8.73
N TRP A 576 -0.41 -19.19 9.19
CA TRP A 576 -0.45 -17.86 9.78
C TRP A 576 -0.55 -18.00 11.29
N CYS A 577 0.49 -17.59 12.03
CA CYS A 577 0.42 -17.47 13.49
C CYS A 577 -0.56 -16.34 13.87
N ILE A 578 -1.72 -16.70 14.40
CA ILE A 578 -2.81 -15.76 14.73
C ILE A 578 -2.90 -15.42 16.22
N SER A 579 -2.16 -16.09 17.10
CA SER A 579 -2.10 -15.72 18.52
C SER A 579 -1.02 -14.68 18.82
N ARG A 580 -1.28 -13.85 19.82
CA ARG A 580 -0.36 -12.85 20.39
C ARG A 580 -0.49 -12.86 21.91
N GLN A 581 0.63 -12.79 22.62
CA GLN A 581 0.70 -12.85 24.09
C GLN A 581 0.44 -11.47 24.71
N ARG A 582 -0.72 -10.88 24.40
CA ARG A 582 -1.05 -9.49 24.73
C ARG A 582 -2.43 -9.40 25.37
N SER A 583 -2.70 -8.25 26.00
CA SER A 583 -4.00 -8.01 26.64
C SER A 583 -4.91 -7.09 25.82
N TRP A 584 -4.38 -6.26 24.91
CA TRP A 584 -5.17 -5.35 24.07
C TRP A 584 -5.39 -5.93 22.66
N GLY A 585 -6.52 -6.61 22.52
CA GLY A 585 -7.00 -7.22 21.29
C GLY A 585 -8.21 -8.11 21.59
N VAL A 586 -8.74 -8.77 20.56
CA VAL A 586 -9.81 -9.76 20.70
C VAL A 586 -9.22 -11.05 21.24
N PRO A 587 -9.70 -11.59 22.38
CA PRO A 587 -9.16 -12.82 22.95
C PRO A 587 -9.48 -14.03 22.07
N ILE A 588 -8.59 -15.02 22.05
CA ILE A 588 -8.92 -16.34 21.49
C ILE A 588 -9.83 -17.05 22.52
N PRO A 589 -11.06 -17.46 22.16
CA PRO A 589 -12.05 -17.99 23.09
C PRO A 589 -11.77 -19.45 23.48
N CYS A 590 -10.59 -19.70 24.04
CA CYS A 590 -10.12 -21.02 24.47
C CYS A 590 -9.92 -21.09 25.98
N PHE A 591 -10.32 -22.21 26.56
CA PHE A 591 -10.01 -22.60 27.94
C PHE A 591 -8.94 -23.69 27.94
N TYR A 592 -8.22 -23.87 29.04
CA TYR A 592 -7.20 -24.91 29.18
C TYR A 592 -7.39 -25.66 30.49
N ASP A 593 -7.15 -26.97 30.46
CA ASP A 593 -7.03 -27.75 31.68
C ASP A 593 -5.79 -27.32 32.50
N LYS A 594 -5.94 -27.20 33.82
CA LYS A 594 -4.86 -26.74 34.72
C LYS A 594 -3.67 -27.70 34.73
N GLU A 595 -3.92 -29.01 34.65
CA GLU A 595 -2.92 -30.06 34.78
C GLU A 595 -2.35 -30.44 33.42
N THR A 596 -3.21 -30.80 32.46
CA THR A 596 -2.78 -31.36 31.17
C THR A 596 -2.42 -30.29 30.15
N LYS A 597 -2.86 -29.03 30.36
CA LYS A 597 -2.76 -27.91 29.39
C LYS A 597 -3.49 -28.14 28.07
N GLU A 598 -4.34 -29.16 27.98
CA GLU A 598 -5.15 -29.43 26.80
C GLU A 598 -6.20 -28.32 26.59
N PRO A 599 -6.41 -27.87 25.33
CA PRO A 599 -7.39 -26.84 25.01
C PRO A 599 -8.82 -27.39 25.05
N LEU A 600 -9.72 -26.68 25.71
CA LEU A 600 -11.17 -26.80 25.57
C LEU A 600 -11.67 -25.64 24.70
N MET A 601 -11.95 -25.95 23.44
CA MET A 601 -12.56 -25.05 22.48
C MET A 601 -13.42 -25.85 21.49
N ASP A 602 -14.72 -25.62 21.52
CA ASP A 602 -15.70 -26.23 20.62
C ASP A 602 -16.75 -25.20 20.18
N LYS A 603 -17.73 -25.65 19.39
CA LYS A 603 -18.82 -24.80 18.91
C LYS A 603 -19.55 -24.10 20.06
N ALA A 604 -19.87 -24.82 21.13
CA ALA A 604 -20.66 -24.29 22.25
C ALA A 604 -19.87 -23.24 23.05
N THR A 605 -18.57 -23.46 23.29
CA THR A 605 -17.73 -22.46 23.95
C THR A 605 -17.56 -21.21 23.10
N ILE A 606 -17.33 -21.37 21.79
CA ILE A 606 -17.15 -20.23 20.88
C ILE A 606 -18.44 -19.40 20.79
N GLU A 607 -19.59 -20.03 20.54
CA GLU A 607 -20.88 -19.33 20.43
C GLU A 607 -21.24 -18.60 21.73
N HIS A 608 -21.02 -19.24 22.88
CA HIS A 608 -21.31 -18.64 24.18
C HIS A 608 -20.43 -17.41 24.47
N VAL A 609 -19.11 -17.51 24.26
CA VAL A 609 -18.18 -16.39 24.47
C VAL A 609 -18.47 -15.27 23.46
N THR A 610 -18.83 -15.60 22.22
CA THR A 610 -19.21 -14.62 21.20
C THR A 610 -20.43 -13.81 21.64
N GLU A 611 -21.46 -14.43 22.24
CA GLU A 611 -22.64 -13.71 22.77
C GLU A 611 -22.28 -12.80 23.95
N ILE A 612 -21.38 -13.25 24.83
CA ILE A 612 -20.86 -12.41 25.91
C ILE A 612 -20.15 -11.18 25.32
N VAL A 613 -19.30 -11.36 24.31
CA VAL A 613 -18.59 -10.26 23.65
C VAL A 613 -19.54 -9.33 22.92
N ARG A 614 -20.57 -9.84 22.25
CA ARG A 614 -21.58 -9.02 21.57
C ARG A 614 -22.30 -8.07 22.53
N THR A 615 -22.54 -8.49 23.77
CA THR A 615 -23.31 -7.72 24.76
C THR A 615 -22.44 -6.88 25.69
N LYS A 616 -21.25 -7.36 26.07
CA LYS A 616 -20.38 -6.74 27.08
C LYS A 616 -19.03 -6.27 26.53
N GLY A 617 -18.70 -6.59 25.28
CA GLY A 617 -17.38 -6.38 24.68
C GLY A 617 -16.31 -7.33 25.21
N THR A 618 -15.11 -7.27 24.63
CA THR A 618 -14.01 -8.18 24.99
C THR A 618 -13.39 -7.94 26.37
N ASP A 619 -13.71 -6.82 27.04
CA ASP A 619 -13.31 -6.60 28.44
C ASP A 619 -13.94 -7.65 29.38
N ALA A 620 -15.11 -8.20 29.03
CA ALA A 620 -15.77 -9.26 29.77
C ALA A 620 -14.91 -10.53 29.93
N TRP A 621 -14.07 -10.85 28.94
CA TRP A 621 -13.13 -11.97 29.02
C TRP A 621 -12.12 -11.83 30.16
N TRP A 622 -11.83 -10.60 30.57
CA TRP A 622 -10.86 -10.29 31.64
C TRP A 622 -11.52 -9.96 32.97
N GLU A 623 -12.78 -9.54 32.96
CA GLU A 623 -13.52 -9.11 34.17
C GLU A 623 -14.41 -10.21 34.77
N LEU A 624 -15.03 -11.07 33.96
CA LEU A 624 -15.96 -12.09 34.45
C LEU A 624 -15.24 -13.26 35.13
N ASP A 625 -15.93 -13.93 36.05
CA ASP A 625 -15.47 -15.18 36.63
C ASP A 625 -15.51 -16.31 35.60
N LEU A 626 -14.69 -17.34 35.80
CA LEU A 626 -14.53 -18.40 34.81
C LEU A 626 -15.82 -19.19 34.58
N VAL A 627 -16.62 -19.40 35.63
CA VAL A 627 -17.93 -20.07 35.55
C VAL A 627 -18.93 -19.31 34.68
N ASP A 628 -18.82 -17.98 34.61
CA ASP A 628 -19.70 -17.13 33.80
C ASP A 628 -19.25 -17.03 32.34
N LEU A 629 -18.00 -17.43 32.04
CA LEU A 629 -17.46 -17.51 30.68
C LEU A 629 -17.73 -18.86 30.03
N LEU A 630 -18.15 -19.87 30.80
CA LEU A 630 -18.39 -21.22 30.33
C LEU A 630 -19.88 -21.43 30.02
N PRO A 631 -20.22 -22.11 28.90
CA PRO A 631 -21.58 -22.55 28.66
C PRO A 631 -22.01 -23.54 29.75
N ASP A 632 -23.32 -23.69 29.97
CA ASP A 632 -23.88 -24.46 31.10
C ASP A 632 -23.31 -25.88 31.23
N GLN A 633 -23.02 -26.54 30.10
CA GLN A 633 -22.46 -27.90 30.04
C GLN A 633 -21.02 -28.05 30.56
N TYR A 634 -20.30 -26.95 30.79
CA TYR A 634 -18.91 -26.95 31.28
C TYR A 634 -18.72 -26.21 32.61
N LYS A 635 -19.79 -25.68 33.21
CA LYS A 635 -19.70 -24.92 34.46
C LYS A 635 -19.19 -25.74 35.64
N ASP A 636 -19.49 -27.03 35.66
CA ASP A 636 -18.98 -28.01 36.62
C ASP A 636 -17.45 -28.20 36.54
N LYS A 637 -16.85 -27.92 35.38
CA LYS A 637 -15.40 -28.00 35.16
C LYS A 637 -14.66 -26.69 35.42
N ALA A 638 -15.34 -25.62 35.87
CA ALA A 638 -14.71 -24.32 36.08
C ALA A 638 -13.48 -24.40 37.01
N ASP A 639 -13.51 -25.24 38.05
CA ASP A 639 -12.40 -25.38 38.99
C ASP A 639 -11.16 -26.07 38.39
N SER A 640 -11.30 -26.89 37.35
CA SER A 640 -10.16 -27.56 36.69
C SER A 640 -9.63 -26.78 35.48
N LEU A 641 -10.33 -25.72 35.05
CA LEU A 641 -10.00 -24.95 33.86
C LEU A 641 -9.34 -23.60 34.20
N VAL A 642 -8.63 -23.05 33.22
CA VAL A 642 -8.16 -21.66 33.20
C VAL A 642 -8.46 -21.03 31.84
N ARG A 643 -8.73 -19.73 31.81
CA ARG A 643 -8.92 -19.01 30.54
C ARG A 643 -7.60 -18.80 29.82
N GLY A 644 -7.62 -18.83 28.49
CA GLY A 644 -6.50 -18.40 27.68
C GLY A 644 -6.22 -16.90 27.81
N THR A 645 -4.95 -16.54 27.63
CA THR A 645 -4.47 -15.15 27.70
C THR A 645 -4.08 -14.58 26.34
N ASP A 646 -4.11 -15.39 25.29
CA ASP A 646 -3.74 -14.94 23.95
C ASP A 646 -4.86 -14.11 23.32
N THR A 647 -4.47 -13.04 22.61
CA THR A 647 -5.34 -12.31 21.71
C THR A 647 -5.04 -12.67 20.26
N MET A 648 -5.98 -12.39 19.38
CA MET A 648 -5.80 -12.54 17.94
C MET A 648 -4.84 -11.48 17.39
N ASP A 649 -4.19 -11.81 16.29
CA ASP A 649 -3.41 -10.91 15.45
C ASP A 649 -4.31 -9.80 14.90
N VAL A 650 -3.82 -8.56 14.89
CA VAL A 650 -4.48 -7.39 14.31
C VAL A 650 -4.75 -7.51 12.81
N TRP A 651 -3.98 -8.34 12.10
CA TRP A 651 -4.31 -8.69 10.71
C TRP A 651 -5.56 -9.58 10.63
N PHE A 652 -5.90 -10.32 11.70
CA PHE A 652 -7.16 -11.04 11.81
C PHE A 652 -8.31 -10.07 12.08
N ASP A 653 -8.10 -9.08 12.97
CA ASP A 653 -9.06 -8.00 13.22
C ASP A 653 -9.45 -7.34 11.90
N SER A 654 -8.50 -6.67 11.25
CA SER A 654 -8.74 -5.98 9.98
C SER A 654 -9.18 -6.92 8.85
N GLY A 655 -8.63 -8.14 8.79
CA GLY A 655 -9.00 -9.18 7.82
C GLY A 655 -10.46 -9.61 7.93
N SER A 656 -11.06 -9.55 9.13
CA SER A 656 -12.47 -9.88 9.37
C SER A 656 -13.45 -8.74 9.11
N SER A 657 -12.97 -7.56 8.70
CA SER A 657 -13.81 -6.37 8.46
C SER A 657 -14.91 -6.56 7.41
N TRP A 658 -14.76 -7.50 6.46
CA TRP A 658 -15.83 -7.83 5.52
C TRP A 658 -17.06 -8.44 6.23
N ALA A 659 -16.86 -9.16 7.33
CA ALA A 659 -17.95 -9.72 8.13
C ALA A 659 -18.50 -8.65 9.08
N GLY A 660 -17.61 -8.00 9.83
CA GLY A 660 -17.97 -7.01 10.85
C GLY A 660 -18.50 -5.68 10.32
N VAL A 661 -18.34 -5.39 9.03
CA VAL A 661 -18.79 -4.14 8.40
C VAL A 661 -19.62 -4.40 7.15
N VAL A 662 -19.05 -5.02 6.12
CA VAL A 662 -19.72 -5.14 4.81
C VAL A 662 -21.00 -5.96 4.93
N LYS A 663 -20.92 -7.18 5.49
CA LYS A 663 -22.10 -8.02 5.70
C LYS A 663 -23.01 -7.51 6.81
N SER A 664 -22.46 -7.21 7.99
CA SER A 664 -23.25 -6.82 9.17
C SER A 664 -24.09 -5.56 8.95
N ARG A 665 -23.62 -4.63 8.13
CA ARG A 665 -24.31 -3.36 7.82
C ARG A 665 -25.12 -3.40 6.53
N GLY A 666 -25.29 -4.58 5.92
CA GLY A 666 -26.10 -4.78 4.71
C GLY A 666 -25.53 -4.07 3.47
N LEU A 667 -24.22 -3.87 3.40
CA LEU A 667 -23.54 -3.36 2.22
C LEU A 667 -23.41 -4.47 1.15
N LYS A 668 -23.03 -4.11 -0.08
CA LYS A 668 -22.86 -5.09 -1.16
C LYS A 668 -21.67 -5.99 -0.83
N TYR A 669 -21.93 -7.30 -0.78
CA TYR A 669 -20.91 -8.33 -0.58
C TYR A 669 -20.89 -9.30 -1.78
N PRO A 670 -19.73 -9.57 -2.39
CA PRO A 670 -18.42 -8.92 -2.16
C PRO A 670 -18.46 -7.41 -2.43
N ALA A 671 -17.55 -6.67 -1.79
CA ALA A 671 -17.40 -5.24 -2.06
C ALA A 671 -16.93 -5.03 -3.51
N ASP A 672 -17.43 -3.98 -4.18
CA ASP A 672 -17.00 -3.64 -5.54
C ASP A 672 -15.49 -3.36 -5.60
N MET A 673 -14.95 -2.74 -4.55
CA MET A 673 -13.54 -2.34 -4.52
C MET A 673 -12.95 -2.32 -3.12
N TYR A 674 -11.71 -2.79 -3.02
CA TYR A 674 -10.76 -2.42 -1.97
C TYR A 674 -9.68 -1.50 -2.57
N LEU A 675 -9.26 -0.48 -1.83
CA LEU A 675 -8.27 0.51 -2.29
C LEU A 675 -7.26 0.81 -1.18
N GLU A 676 -6.00 0.40 -1.35
CA GLU A 676 -4.94 0.68 -0.36
C GLU A 676 -3.53 0.82 -0.97
N GLY A 677 -2.56 1.11 -0.12
CA GLY A 677 -1.15 1.17 -0.47
C GLY A 677 -0.55 -0.20 -0.82
N SER A 678 0.56 -0.19 -1.55
CA SER A 678 1.21 -1.39 -2.07
C SER A 678 1.67 -2.40 -0.99
N ASP A 679 1.90 -1.96 0.23
CA ASP A 679 2.18 -2.79 1.41
C ASP A 679 1.02 -3.72 1.79
N GLN A 680 -0.22 -3.37 1.45
CA GLN A 680 -1.39 -4.14 1.83
C GLN A 680 -1.55 -5.46 1.05
N HIS A 681 -0.73 -5.71 0.02
CA HIS A 681 -0.60 -7.04 -0.59
C HIS A 681 -0.16 -8.12 0.38
N ARG A 682 0.61 -7.75 1.42
CA ARG A 682 1.08 -8.62 2.51
C ARG A 682 0.28 -8.43 3.81
N GLY A 683 -0.64 -7.48 3.83
CA GLY A 683 -1.41 -7.08 4.99
C GLY A 683 -2.90 -7.32 4.76
N TRP A 684 -3.66 -6.22 4.64
CA TRP A 684 -5.11 -6.25 4.67
C TRP A 684 -5.78 -6.98 3.50
N PHE A 685 -5.25 -6.85 2.28
CA PHE A 685 -5.82 -7.57 1.14
C PHE A 685 -5.71 -9.08 1.33
N GLN A 686 -4.53 -9.56 1.71
CA GLN A 686 -4.29 -10.98 1.89
C GLN A 686 -5.05 -11.56 3.08
N SER A 687 -5.04 -10.88 4.24
CA SER A 687 -5.80 -11.34 5.41
C SER A 687 -7.32 -11.36 5.15
N SER A 688 -7.85 -10.37 4.43
CA SER A 688 -9.25 -10.36 4.01
C SER A 688 -9.57 -11.49 3.04
N LEU A 689 -8.72 -11.75 2.05
CA LEU A 689 -8.88 -12.89 1.14
C LEU A 689 -8.90 -14.22 1.89
N LEU A 690 -7.91 -14.45 2.76
CA LEU A 690 -7.77 -15.73 3.46
C LEU A 690 -8.94 -15.98 4.42
N THR A 691 -9.34 -14.97 5.20
CA THR A 691 -10.49 -15.11 6.10
C THR A 691 -11.81 -15.23 5.34
N GLY A 692 -12.00 -14.47 4.25
CA GLY A 692 -13.18 -14.53 3.40
C GLY A 692 -13.37 -15.89 2.74
N VAL A 693 -12.29 -16.48 2.21
CA VAL A 693 -12.35 -17.80 1.59
C VAL A 693 -12.48 -18.90 2.65
N ALA A 694 -11.71 -18.86 3.73
CA ALA A 694 -11.74 -19.89 4.76
C ALA A 694 -13.09 -19.95 5.53
N ALA A 695 -13.73 -18.81 5.75
CA ALA A 695 -14.98 -18.72 6.50
C ALA A 695 -16.23 -18.69 5.60
N ALA A 696 -16.17 -18.03 4.44
CA ALA A 696 -17.33 -17.80 3.57
C ALA A 696 -17.19 -18.34 2.14
N GLY A 697 -16.05 -18.97 1.80
CA GLY A 697 -15.82 -19.59 0.49
C GLY A 697 -15.68 -18.61 -0.68
N LYS A 698 -15.52 -17.31 -0.43
CA LYS A 698 -15.45 -16.27 -1.47
C LYS A 698 -14.52 -15.12 -1.10
N ALA A 699 -13.83 -14.55 -2.09
CA ALA A 699 -13.10 -13.30 -1.88
C ALA A 699 -14.06 -12.16 -1.44
N PRO A 700 -13.66 -11.30 -0.50
CA PRO A 700 -14.52 -10.23 0.00
C PRO A 700 -14.59 -9.00 -0.91
N TYR A 701 -13.88 -9.00 -2.04
CA TYR A 701 -13.83 -7.89 -3.00
C TYR A 701 -13.76 -8.38 -4.46
N GLU A 702 -14.30 -7.57 -5.38
CA GLU A 702 -14.27 -7.84 -6.83
C GLU A 702 -13.09 -7.14 -7.52
N LYS A 703 -12.64 -5.99 -7.01
CA LYS A 703 -11.53 -5.20 -7.55
C LYS A 703 -10.56 -4.75 -6.45
N ILE A 704 -9.26 -4.79 -6.74
CA ILE A 704 -8.22 -4.14 -5.93
C ILE A 704 -7.61 -2.98 -6.72
N LEU A 705 -7.66 -1.79 -6.15
CA LEU A 705 -6.88 -0.64 -6.58
C LEU A 705 -5.70 -0.43 -5.62
N THR A 706 -4.48 -0.38 -6.17
CA THR A 706 -3.26 -0.17 -5.40
C THR A 706 -2.61 1.15 -5.76
N HIS A 707 -2.19 1.90 -4.74
CA HIS A 707 -1.28 3.03 -4.91
C HIS A 707 0.12 2.80 -4.33
N GLY A 708 1.13 3.50 -4.84
CA GLY A 708 2.49 3.53 -4.32
C GLY A 708 2.61 4.34 -3.02
N PHE A 709 3.84 4.46 -2.54
CA PHE A 709 4.18 5.30 -1.39
C PHE A 709 4.36 6.76 -1.80
N VAL A 710 4.20 7.66 -0.83
CA VAL A 710 4.58 9.06 -1.02
C VAL A 710 6.03 9.24 -0.57
N LEU A 711 6.83 9.87 -1.42
CA LEU A 711 8.23 10.23 -1.20
C LEU A 711 8.37 11.76 -1.18
N ASP A 712 9.48 12.25 -0.62
CA ASP A 712 9.80 13.68 -0.71
C ASP A 712 10.15 14.10 -2.14
N GLU A 713 10.36 15.40 -2.35
CA GLU A 713 10.67 15.98 -3.68
C GLU A 713 11.96 15.42 -4.32
N LYS A 714 12.83 14.77 -3.52
CA LYS A 714 14.08 14.14 -3.99
C LYS A 714 13.96 12.63 -4.17
N GLY A 715 12.78 12.05 -3.90
CA GLY A 715 12.54 10.61 -3.98
C GLY A 715 13.00 9.83 -2.73
N TYR A 716 13.27 10.49 -1.60
CA TYR A 716 13.58 9.79 -0.37
C TYR A 716 12.33 9.46 0.43
N LYS A 717 12.38 8.32 1.13
CA LYS A 717 11.34 7.93 2.09
C LYS A 717 11.26 8.98 3.19
N MET A 718 10.04 9.43 3.50
CA MET A 718 9.82 10.42 4.55
C MET A 718 10.06 9.81 5.94
N SER A 719 10.80 10.52 6.78
CA SER A 719 11.00 10.16 8.18
C SER A 719 11.22 11.39 9.06
N LYS A 720 10.80 11.29 10.33
CA LYS A 720 10.95 12.40 11.28
C LYS A 720 12.42 12.76 11.52
N SER A 721 13.34 11.79 11.49
CA SER A 721 14.78 12.02 11.66
C SER A 721 15.42 12.79 10.50
N LEU A 722 14.93 12.58 9.28
CA LEU A 722 15.35 13.35 8.10
C LEU A 722 14.69 14.73 8.00
N GLY A 723 13.65 15.00 8.81
CA GLY A 723 12.94 16.28 8.82
C GLY A 723 12.17 16.58 7.52
N ASN A 724 11.97 15.58 6.65
CA ASN A 724 11.33 15.72 5.33
C ASN A 724 9.84 15.32 5.33
N VAL A 725 9.22 15.15 6.50
CA VAL A 725 7.80 14.80 6.64
C VAL A 725 6.92 16.01 6.34
N ILE A 726 5.90 15.82 5.50
CA ILE A 726 4.91 16.85 5.19
C ILE A 726 3.57 16.48 5.83
N ASP A 727 3.08 17.36 6.71
CA ASP A 727 1.75 17.27 7.30
C ASP A 727 0.69 17.80 6.32
N PRO A 728 -0.34 17.02 5.96
CA PRO A 728 -1.43 17.49 5.11
C PRO A 728 -2.12 18.76 5.62
N ARG A 729 -2.25 18.95 6.94
CA ARG A 729 -2.83 20.17 7.52
C ARG A 729 -2.00 21.40 7.19
N LEU A 730 -0.67 21.28 7.20
CA LEU A 730 0.23 22.37 6.85
C LEU A 730 0.01 22.84 5.40
N ILE A 731 -0.28 21.92 4.47
CA ILE A 731 -0.61 22.25 3.08
C ILE A 731 -1.94 23.03 3.02
N ILE A 732 -2.93 22.55 3.76
CA ILE A 732 -4.30 23.07 3.71
C ILE A 732 -4.41 24.45 4.40
N GLU A 733 -3.93 24.54 5.63
CA GLU A 733 -4.09 25.69 6.53
C GLU A 733 -2.91 26.68 6.44
N GLY A 734 -1.80 26.25 5.84
CA GLY A 734 -0.55 26.99 5.82
C GLY A 734 0.19 26.93 7.16
N GLY A 735 1.44 27.36 7.14
CA GLY A 735 2.30 27.39 8.32
C GLY A 735 2.36 28.74 9.00
N LYS A 736 3.25 28.84 10.00
CA LYS A 736 3.49 30.11 10.71
C LYS A 736 4.04 31.19 9.78
N ASN A 737 4.83 30.79 8.77
CA ASN A 737 5.36 31.69 7.77
C ASN A 737 4.67 31.48 6.42
N GLN A 738 3.59 32.24 6.18
CA GLN A 738 2.78 32.17 4.97
C GLN A 738 3.55 32.48 3.67
N LYS A 739 4.76 33.05 3.73
CA LYS A 739 5.60 33.23 2.53
C LYS A 739 6.27 31.93 2.07
N THR A 740 6.67 31.09 3.03
CA THR A 740 7.34 29.81 2.76
C THR A 740 6.37 28.64 2.78
N GLU A 741 5.32 28.74 3.59
CA GLU A 741 4.30 27.73 3.85
C GLU A 741 2.90 28.35 3.66
N PRO A 742 2.53 28.77 2.43
CA PRO A 742 1.22 29.36 2.19
C PRO A 742 0.11 28.33 2.37
N ALA A 743 -1.06 28.79 2.77
CA ALA A 743 -2.27 27.96 2.75
C ALA A 743 -2.71 27.68 1.31
N PHE A 744 -2.64 26.42 0.89
CA PHE A 744 -3.05 25.97 -0.45
C PHE A 744 -4.51 25.53 -0.52
N GLY A 745 -5.12 25.15 0.61
CA GLY A 745 -6.47 24.59 0.66
C GLY A 745 -6.54 23.10 0.32
N ALA A 746 -7.68 22.48 0.66
CA ALA A 746 -7.93 21.06 0.40
C ALA A 746 -8.02 20.75 -1.09
N ASP A 747 -8.63 21.61 -1.90
CA ASP A 747 -8.74 21.35 -3.35
C ASP A 747 -7.36 21.31 -4.04
N THR A 748 -6.40 22.12 -3.60
CA THR A 748 -5.03 22.03 -4.13
C THR A 748 -4.37 20.72 -3.75
N LEU A 749 -4.54 20.26 -2.50
CA LEU A 749 -4.04 18.94 -2.07
C LEU A 749 -4.67 17.81 -2.90
N ARG A 750 -5.97 17.88 -3.16
CA ARG A 750 -6.69 16.89 -3.96
C ARG A 750 -6.29 16.93 -5.43
N LEU A 751 -6.09 18.11 -6.01
CA LEU A 751 -5.57 18.23 -7.37
C LEU A 751 -4.15 17.68 -7.50
N TRP A 752 -3.32 17.76 -6.46
CA TRP A 752 -2.03 17.08 -6.45
C TRP A 752 -2.24 15.57 -6.57
N VAL A 753 -3.09 14.97 -5.71
CA VAL A 753 -3.44 13.54 -5.79
C VAL A 753 -3.91 13.17 -7.18
N ALA A 754 -4.88 13.93 -7.74
CA ALA A 754 -5.42 13.69 -9.06
C ALA A 754 -4.35 13.78 -10.16
N SER A 755 -3.38 14.68 -10.04
CA SER A 755 -2.33 14.88 -11.07
C SER A 755 -1.24 13.80 -11.08
N THR A 756 -1.15 12.96 -10.04
CA THR A 756 -0.09 11.95 -9.91
C THR A 756 -0.46 10.62 -10.55
N ASP A 757 0.53 9.92 -11.11
CA ASP A 757 0.40 8.48 -11.38
C ASP A 757 0.62 7.71 -10.08
N TYR A 758 -0.47 7.55 -9.34
CA TYR A 758 -0.46 6.88 -8.04
C TYR A 758 -0.12 5.40 -8.12
N THR A 759 -0.09 4.76 -9.30
CA THR A 759 0.24 3.33 -9.43
C THR A 759 1.71 3.04 -9.11
N SER A 760 2.53 4.09 -9.09
CA SER A 760 3.93 4.11 -8.66
C SER A 760 4.12 5.00 -7.44
N ASP A 761 5.34 5.05 -6.90
CA ASP A 761 5.64 5.97 -5.81
C ASP A 761 5.52 7.43 -6.29
N VAL A 762 4.85 8.27 -5.50
CA VAL A 762 4.51 9.65 -5.86
C VAL A 762 5.35 10.66 -5.09
N LEU A 763 5.72 11.76 -5.74
CA LEU A 763 6.52 12.81 -5.12
C LEU A 763 5.64 13.95 -4.61
N ILE A 764 6.03 14.52 -3.48
CA ILE A 764 5.44 15.76 -2.97
C ILE A 764 6.51 16.68 -2.39
N GLY A 765 6.34 17.98 -2.66
CA GLY A 765 7.23 19.04 -2.21
C GLY A 765 6.61 20.41 -2.44
N MET A 766 7.24 21.45 -1.92
CA MET A 766 6.68 22.81 -2.01
C MET A 766 6.63 23.34 -3.44
N ASN A 767 7.56 22.95 -4.32
CA ASN A 767 7.50 23.40 -5.72
C ASN A 767 6.37 22.70 -6.48
N ILE A 768 6.19 21.40 -6.25
CA ILE A 768 5.06 20.63 -6.80
C ILE A 768 3.74 21.26 -6.36
N LEU A 769 3.57 21.53 -5.07
CA LEU A 769 2.36 22.18 -4.54
C LEU A 769 2.12 23.58 -5.10
N LYS A 770 3.17 24.38 -5.32
CA LYS A 770 3.04 25.68 -6.00
C LYS A 770 2.54 25.53 -7.44
N GLN A 771 3.08 24.57 -8.20
CA GLN A 771 2.63 24.27 -9.56
C GLN A 771 1.17 23.81 -9.57
N THR A 772 0.79 22.91 -8.66
CA THR A 772 -0.61 22.47 -8.50
C THR A 772 -1.52 23.64 -8.14
N SER A 773 -1.07 24.54 -7.26
CA SER A 773 -1.82 25.75 -6.89
C SER A 773 -2.01 26.70 -8.07
N ASP A 774 -1.03 26.81 -8.97
CA ASP A 774 -1.18 27.59 -10.20
C ASP A 774 -2.20 26.98 -11.16
N THR A 775 -2.23 25.64 -11.28
CA THR A 775 -3.29 24.93 -12.02
C THR A 775 -4.66 25.22 -11.42
N TYR A 776 -4.80 25.14 -10.10
CA TYR A 776 -6.03 25.49 -9.39
C TYR A 776 -6.47 26.94 -9.67
N ARG A 777 -5.54 27.91 -9.60
CA ARG A 777 -5.82 29.33 -9.89
C ARG A 777 -6.27 29.55 -11.33
N LYS A 778 -5.67 28.85 -12.30
CA LYS A 778 -6.07 28.91 -13.71
C LYS A 778 -7.49 28.40 -13.89
N LEU A 779 -7.81 27.23 -13.33
CA LEU A 779 -9.17 26.67 -13.34
C LEU A 779 -10.18 27.66 -12.76
N ARG A 780 -9.89 28.22 -11.57
CA ARG A 780 -10.74 29.23 -10.94
C ARG A 780 -10.93 30.48 -11.80
N GLY A 781 -9.85 30.97 -12.41
CA GLY A 781 -9.90 32.11 -13.33
C GLY A 781 -10.78 31.85 -14.55
N THR A 782 -10.68 30.66 -15.14
CA THR A 782 -11.54 30.22 -16.26
C THR A 782 -13.00 30.15 -15.84
N LEU A 783 -13.31 29.49 -14.72
CA LEU A 783 -14.68 29.41 -14.18
C LEU A 783 -15.26 30.81 -13.91
N ARG A 784 -14.48 31.68 -13.26
CA ARG A 784 -14.89 33.06 -12.99
C ARG A 784 -15.18 33.84 -14.28
N PHE A 785 -14.33 33.69 -15.29
CA PHE A 785 -14.51 34.37 -16.56
C PHE A 785 -15.79 33.89 -17.25
N LEU A 786 -15.99 32.57 -17.32
CA LEU A 786 -17.20 31.99 -17.91
C LEU A 786 -18.47 32.47 -17.19
N MET A 787 -18.52 32.32 -15.86
CA MET A 787 -19.67 32.77 -15.05
C MET A 787 -19.90 34.28 -15.15
N GLY A 788 -18.83 35.06 -15.22
CA GLY A 788 -18.94 36.51 -15.40
C GLY A 788 -19.63 36.91 -16.70
N ASN A 789 -19.54 36.08 -17.75
CA ASN A 789 -20.16 36.33 -19.04
C ASN A 789 -21.63 35.89 -19.13
N ILE A 790 -22.16 35.21 -18.10
CA ILE A 790 -23.57 34.77 -18.03
C ILE A 790 -24.33 35.48 -16.90
N GLY A 791 -23.77 36.53 -16.29
CA GLY A 791 -24.39 37.22 -15.15
C GLY A 791 -25.76 37.85 -15.41
N ASP A 792 -26.17 38.00 -16.67
CA ASP A 792 -27.47 38.49 -17.14
C ASP A 792 -28.18 37.49 -18.08
N PHE A 793 -27.86 36.21 -17.95
CA PHE A 793 -28.40 35.13 -18.77
C PHE A 793 -29.23 34.18 -17.91
N ASP A 794 -30.49 33.97 -18.29
CA ASP A 794 -31.34 32.92 -17.74
C ASP A 794 -31.52 31.80 -18.78
N PRO A 795 -31.07 30.56 -18.52
CA PRO A 795 -31.18 29.47 -19.48
C PRO A 795 -32.63 29.12 -19.86
N LEU A 796 -33.63 29.46 -19.05
CA LEU A 796 -35.03 29.19 -19.39
C LEU A 796 -35.57 30.16 -20.45
N ASP A 797 -35.14 31.43 -20.38
CA ASP A 797 -35.68 32.50 -21.23
C ASP A 797 -34.75 32.85 -22.40
N ASP A 798 -33.44 32.69 -22.23
CA ASP A 798 -32.42 33.23 -23.14
C ASP A 798 -31.67 32.17 -23.97
N ALA A 799 -31.81 30.88 -23.64
CA ALA A 799 -31.05 29.82 -24.33
C ALA A 799 -31.45 29.70 -25.81
N VAL A 800 -30.44 29.59 -26.67
CA VAL A 800 -30.63 29.46 -28.12
C VAL A 800 -30.58 27.98 -28.54
N PRO A 801 -31.55 27.48 -29.33
CA PRO A 801 -31.54 26.11 -29.84
C PRO A 801 -30.25 25.75 -30.61
N TYR A 802 -29.81 24.49 -30.49
CA TYR A 802 -28.53 24.03 -31.05
C TYR A 802 -28.39 24.28 -32.56
N ASP A 803 -29.45 24.07 -33.33
CA ASP A 803 -29.48 24.25 -34.79
C ASP A 803 -29.33 25.72 -35.23
N GLN A 804 -29.63 26.66 -34.33
CA GLN A 804 -29.48 28.10 -34.54
C GLN A 804 -28.11 28.63 -34.07
N LEU A 805 -27.31 27.79 -33.40
CA LEU A 805 -25.97 28.18 -32.98
C LEU A 805 -25.02 28.30 -34.18
N PRO A 806 -24.16 29.31 -34.24
CA PRO A 806 -23.07 29.40 -35.22
C PRO A 806 -22.18 28.14 -35.21
N SER A 807 -21.61 27.80 -36.37
CA SER A 807 -20.71 26.66 -36.52
C SER A 807 -19.58 26.61 -35.48
N PHE A 808 -18.98 27.77 -35.15
CA PHE A 808 -17.92 27.85 -34.14
C PHE A 808 -18.40 27.51 -32.72
N ASP A 809 -19.63 27.91 -32.38
CA ASP A 809 -20.26 27.64 -31.10
C ASP A 809 -20.65 26.15 -30.99
N ARG A 810 -21.18 25.55 -32.07
CA ARG A 810 -21.39 24.09 -32.16
C ARG A 810 -20.09 23.30 -32.05
N TYR A 811 -19.01 23.78 -32.67
CA TYR A 811 -17.69 23.17 -32.53
C TYR A 811 -17.17 23.21 -31.08
N ALA A 812 -17.39 24.30 -30.35
CA ALA A 812 -17.04 24.38 -28.93
C ALA A 812 -17.83 23.37 -28.08
N LEU A 813 -19.12 23.17 -28.38
CA LEU A 813 -19.93 22.12 -27.75
C LEU A 813 -19.45 20.71 -28.10
N ARG A 814 -19.04 20.45 -29.35
CA ARG A 814 -18.39 19.18 -29.74
C ARG A 814 -17.12 18.94 -28.92
N ARG A 815 -16.24 19.94 -28.80
CA ARG A 815 -15.02 19.84 -27.98
C ARG A 815 -15.31 19.62 -26.51
N THR A 816 -16.44 20.14 -26.01
CA THR A 816 -16.93 19.88 -24.66
C THR A 816 -17.36 18.42 -24.52
N ALA A 817 -18.09 17.88 -25.50
CA ALA A 817 -18.48 16.47 -25.52
C ALA A 817 -17.27 15.52 -25.54
N ASP A 818 -16.25 15.82 -26.36
CA ASP A 818 -15.01 15.03 -26.41
C ASP A 818 -14.29 15.03 -25.05
N MET A 819 -14.20 16.20 -24.39
CA MET A 819 -13.63 16.32 -23.05
C MET A 819 -14.43 15.51 -22.02
N LEU A 820 -15.76 15.57 -22.04
CA LEU A 820 -16.63 14.83 -21.13
C LEU A 820 -16.42 13.32 -21.26
N ALA A 821 -16.43 12.81 -22.49
CA ALA A 821 -16.25 11.38 -22.77
C ALA A 821 -14.89 10.87 -22.28
N GLU A 822 -13.82 11.65 -22.53
CA GLU A 822 -12.47 11.27 -22.12
C GLU A 822 -12.29 11.34 -20.59
N MET A 823 -12.87 12.34 -19.93
CA MET A 823 -12.84 12.43 -18.47
C MET A 823 -13.67 11.32 -17.81
N ASP A 824 -14.86 10.98 -18.34
CA ASP A 824 -15.67 9.85 -17.86
C ASP A 824 -14.87 8.56 -17.93
N ARG A 825 -14.28 8.25 -19.09
CA ARG A 825 -13.40 7.09 -19.28
C ARG A 825 -12.22 7.07 -18.30
N ALA A 826 -11.62 8.24 -18.04
CA ALA A 826 -10.51 8.35 -17.09
C ALA A 826 -10.96 8.10 -15.64
N TYR A 827 -12.16 8.53 -15.24
CA TYR A 827 -12.74 8.18 -13.94
C TYR A 827 -13.07 6.67 -13.84
N GLU A 828 -13.72 6.10 -14.86
CA GLU A 828 -14.07 4.68 -14.91
C GLU A 828 -12.86 3.76 -14.82
N THR A 829 -11.76 4.14 -15.47
CA THR A 829 -10.50 3.40 -15.47
C THR A 829 -9.52 3.84 -14.37
N HIS A 830 -9.97 4.73 -13.47
CA HIS A 830 -9.19 5.26 -12.35
C HIS A 830 -7.91 6.00 -12.74
N GLN A 831 -7.82 6.57 -13.95
CA GLN A 831 -6.68 7.35 -14.45
C GLN A 831 -6.85 8.85 -14.16
N TYR A 832 -6.88 9.24 -12.88
CA TYR A 832 -7.15 10.63 -12.49
C TYR A 832 -6.14 11.65 -13.03
N SER A 833 -4.90 11.24 -13.32
CA SER A 833 -3.90 12.12 -13.95
C SER A 833 -4.35 12.56 -15.33
N GLN A 834 -5.02 11.69 -16.08
CA GLN A 834 -5.62 12.03 -17.38
C GLN A 834 -6.78 12.99 -17.23
N VAL A 835 -7.59 12.87 -16.17
CA VAL A 835 -8.65 13.86 -15.84
C VAL A 835 -8.04 15.26 -15.71
N THR A 836 -6.93 15.39 -14.97
CA THR A 836 -6.25 16.69 -14.81
C THR A 836 -5.61 17.20 -16.10
N ALA A 837 -5.04 16.32 -16.92
CA ALA A 837 -4.45 16.68 -18.21
C ALA A 837 -5.52 17.18 -19.20
N GLN A 838 -6.67 16.50 -19.27
CA GLN A 838 -7.79 16.93 -20.10
C GLN A 838 -8.38 18.25 -19.63
N LEU A 839 -8.51 18.44 -18.32
CA LEU A 839 -8.97 19.71 -17.76
C LEU A 839 -8.03 20.87 -18.14
N GLN A 840 -6.71 20.67 -18.06
CA GLN A 840 -5.73 21.68 -18.48
C GLN A 840 -5.78 21.97 -19.98
N SER A 841 -5.87 20.92 -20.81
CA SER A 841 -6.00 21.05 -22.26
C SER A 841 -7.26 21.81 -22.66
N PHE A 842 -8.40 21.46 -22.06
CA PHE A 842 -9.68 22.10 -22.34
C PHE A 842 -9.74 23.54 -21.83
N THR A 843 -9.25 23.83 -20.62
CA THR A 843 -9.16 25.22 -20.13
C THR A 843 -8.25 26.09 -21.00
N ALA A 844 -7.18 25.55 -21.56
CA ALA A 844 -6.34 26.24 -22.54
C ALA A 844 -7.08 26.51 -23.86
N PHE A 845 -7.84 25.52 -24.38
CA PHE A 845 -8.71 25.72 -25.56
C PHE A 845 -9.73 26.84 -25.32
N LEU A 846 -10.44 26.81 -24.18
CA LEU A 846 -11.39 27.86 -23.82
C LEU A 846 -10.72 29.23 -23.78
N SER A 847 -9.62 29.36 -23.04
CA SER A 847 -8.93 30.64 -22.87
C SER A 847 -8.35 31.19 -24.16
N ASN A 848 -7.61 30.38 -24.92
CA ASN A 848 -6.79 30.84 -26.04
C ASN A 848 -7.53 30.88 -27.37
N VAL A 849 -8.70 30.23 -27.46
CA VAL A 849 -9.45 30.07 -28.71
C VAL A 849 -10.87 30.58 -28.53
N TYR A 850 -11.71 29.86 -27.77
CA TYR A 850 -13.14 30.10 -27.78
C TYR A 850 -13.53 31.43 -27.13
N LEU A 851 -13.06 31.67 -25.91
CA LEU A 851 -13.37 32.87 -25.14
C LEU A 851 -12.70 34.11 -25.73
N ASP A 852 -11.48 33.97 -26.24
CA ASP A 852 -10.78 35.09 -26.88
C ASP A 852 -11.52 35.58 -28.14
N ALA A 853 -11.95 34.64 -29.00
CA ALA A 853 -12.75 34.97 -30.18
C ALA A 853 -14.17 35.45 -29.82
N SER A 854 -14.76 34.96 -28.73
CA SER A 854 -16.12 35.31 -28.35
C SER A 854 -16.23 36.62 -27.56
N LYS A 855 -15.14 37.20 -27.05
CA LYS A 855 -15.15 38.49 -26.33
C LYS A 855 -15.85 39.59 -27.11
N ASP A 856 -15.63 39.67 -28.42
CA ASP A 856 -16.25 40.70 -29.27
C ASP A 856 -17.78 40.61 -29.19
N ARG A 857 -18.32 39.41 -29.40
CA ARG A 857 -19.76 39.12 -29.31
C ARG A 857 -20.31 39.22 -27.88
N LEU A 858 -19.51 38.90 -26.87
CA LEU A 858 -19.93 38.93 -25.46
C LEU A 858 -19.97 40.37 -24.90
N TYR A 859 -19.06 41.22 -25.35
CA TYR A 859 -18.81 42.54 -24.77
C TYR A 859 -19.42 43.70 -25.56
N VAL A 860 -19.47 43.59 -26.89
CA VAL A 860 -19.82 44.70 -27.80
C VAL A 860 -21.25 44.64 -28.29
N GLU A 861 -21.80 43.45 -28.50
CA GLU A 861 -23.19 43.25 -28.94
C GLU A 861 -24.20 43.77 -27.92
N SER A 862 -25.43 44.03 -28.38
CA SER A 862 -26.53 44.39 -27.48
C SER A 862 -26.79 43.29 -26.44
N PRO A 863 -27.27 43.62 -25.21
CA PRO A 863 -27.49 42.64 -24.15
C PRO A 863 -28.35 41.44 -24.56
N THR A 864 -29.38 41.67 -25.38
CA THR A 864 -30.29 40.64 -25.89
C THR A 864 -29.99 40.24 -27.34
N GLY A 865 -28.84 40.61 -27.88
CA GLY A 865 -28.46 40.34 -29.27
C GLY A 865 -28.27 38.85 -29.52
N ALA A 866 -28.78 38.34 -30.64
CA ALA A 866 -28.69 36.92 -30.98
C ALA A 866 -27.25 36.36 -30.95
N PRO A 867 -26.22 37.03 -31.52
CA PRO A 867 -24.84 36.53 -31.46
C PRO A 867 -24.30 36.39 -30.02
N ARG A 868 -24.72 37.30 -29.12
CA ARG A 868 -24.37 37.26 -27.70
C ARG A 868 -25.08 36.11 -26.99
N ARG A 869 -26.39 35.95 -27.20
CA ARG A 869 -27.17 34.86 -26.59
C ARG A 869 -26.71 33.48 -27.05
N CYS A 870 -26.26 33.31 -28.30
CA CYS A 870 -25.61 32.08 -28.76
C CYS A 870 -24.34 31.77 -27.95
N ALA A 871 -23.45 32.76 -27.78
CA ALA A 871 -22.22 32.59 -27.02
C ALA A 871 -22.50 32.32 -25.53
N GLN A 872 -23.46 33.03 -24.93
CA GLN A 872 -23.87 32.80 -23.54
C GLN A 872 -24.49 31.43 -23.33
N THR A 873 -25.29 30.93 -24.28
CA THR A 873 -25.82 29.56 -24.27
C THR A 873 -24.67 28.56 -24.18
N VAL A 874 -23.69 28.64 -25.08
CA VAL A 874 -22.54 27.72 -25.06
C VAL A 874 -21.68 27.87 -23.81
N VAL A 875 -21.42 29.10 -23.35
CA VAL A 875 -20.69 29.34 -22.09
C VAL A 875 -21.43 28.70 -20.91
N ASN A 876 -22.74 28.84 -20.84
CA ASN A 876 -23.57 28.24 -19.81
C ASN A 876 -23.50 26.70 -19.83
N GLU A 877 -23.61 26.12 -21.02
CA GLU A 877 -23.48 24.68 -21.21
C GLU A 877 -22.09 24.20 -20.74
N ILE A 878 -21.03 24.89 -21.13
CA ILE A 878 -19.65 24.56 -20.70
C ILE A 878 -19.49 24.63 -19.18
N VAL A 879 -19.94 25.72 -18.54
CA VAL A 879 -19.81 25.88 -17.07
C VAL A 879 -20.50 24.74 -16.36
N THR A 880 -21.77 24.50 -16.66
CA THR A 880 -22.57 23.50 -15.95
C THR A 880 -21.99 22.09 -16.08
N ARG A 881 -21.41 21.72 -17.23
CA ARG A 881 -20.76 20.42 -17.43
C ARG A 881 -19.38 20.35 -16.79
N LEU A 882 -18.61 21.43 -16.86
CA LEU A 882 -17.28 21.51 -16.25
C LEU A 882 -17.35 21.35 -14.72
N LEU A 883 -18.36 21.96 -14.08
CA LEU A 883 -18.58 21.81 -12.64
C LEU A 883 -18.84 20.34 -12.26
N CYS A 884 -19.62 19.61 -13.07
CA CYS A 884 -19.93 18.20 -12.79
C CYS A 884 -18.67 17.31 -12.84
N VAL A 885 -17.81 17.47 -13.85
CA VAL A 885 -16.60 16.64 -14.00
C VAL A 885 -15.46 17.03 -13.06
N VAL A 886 -15.46 18.26 -12.55
CA VAL A 886 -14.48 18.75 -11.55
C VAL A 886 -14.88 18.34 -10.13
N ALA A 887 -16.17 18.22 -9.83
CA ALA A 887 -16.69 17.99 -8.49
C ALA A 887 -16.07 16.78 -7.75
N PRO A 888 -15.77 15.62 -8.39
CA PRO A 888 -15.10 14.52 -7.69
C PRO A 888 -13.69 14.87 -7.20
N ILE A 889 -12.90 15.62 -8.00
CA ILE A 889 -11.49 15.91 -7.70
C ILE A 889 -11.28 17.20 -6.90
N ALA A 890 -12.06 18.25 -7.16
CA ALA A 890 -12.00 19.54 -6.48
C ALA A 890 -13.41 19.96 -6.03
N PRO A 891 -13.95 19.33 -4.97
CA PRO A 891 -15.35 19.46 -4.59
C PRO A 891 -15.72 20.86 -4.11
N HIS A 892 -14.81 21.59 -3.47
CA HIS A 892 -15.15 22.89 -2.88
C HIS A 892 -15.29 23.97 -3.94
N ILE A 893 -14.38 24.04 -4.92
CA ILE A 893 -14.47 25.00 -6.03
C ILE A 893 -15.67 24.70 -6.93
N ALA A 894 -16.00 23.42 -7.14
CA ALA A 894 -17.17 23.02 -7.91
C ALA A 894 -18.46 23.52 -7.22
N GLU A 895 -18.60 23.28 -5.92
CA GLU A 895 -19.78 23.70 -5.17
C GLU A 895 -19.89 25.22 -5.01
N GLU A 896 -18.78 25.89 -4.74
CA GLU A 896 -18.74 27.36 -4.64
C GLU A 896 -19.19 27.99 -5.97
N ALA A 897 -18.69 27.50 -7.10
CA ALA A 897 -19.06 28.01 -8.42
C ALA A 897 -20.50 27.66 -8.78
N PHE A 898 -20.97 26.45 -8.41
CA PHE A 898 -22.36 26.04 -8.65
C PHE A 898 -23.36 26.92 -7.88
N THR A 899 -23.06 27.24 -6.63
CA THR A 899 -23.89 28.11 -5.78
C THR A 899 -23.84 29.58 -6.24
N ALA A 900 -22.80 29.96 -6.98
CA ALA A 900 -22.61 31.31 -7.52
C ALA A 900 -23.14 31.48 -8.96
N LEU A 901 -23.87 30.49 -9.49
CA LEU A 901 -24.57 30.65 -10.76
C LEU A 901 -25.59 31.80 -10.66
N PRO A 902 -25.78 32.60 -11.72
CA PRO A 902 -26.62 33.81 -11.67
C PRO A 902 -28.12 33.52 -11.75
N TYR A 903 -28.50 32.24 -11.77
CA TYR A 903 -29.87 31.73 -11.87
C TYR A 903 -30.01 30.50 -10.97
N GLU A 904 -31.24 30.10 -10.67
CA GLU A 904 -31.54 28.90 -9.88
C GLU A 904 -31.31 27.62 -10.71
N PRO A 905 -30.32 26.77 -10.39
CA PRO A 905 -29.93 25.63 -11.23
C PRO A 905 -30.83 24.39 -11.03
N GLY A 906 -31.95 24.51 -10.32
CA GLY A 906 -32.92 23.45 -10.02
C GLY A 906 -32.49 22.42 -8.98
N HIS A 907 -31.23 22.47 -8.52
CA HIS A 907 -30.68 21.62 -7.47
C HIS A 907 -29.89 22.49 -6.50
N SER A 908 -29.86 22.15 -5.21
CA SER A 908 -29.12 22.93 -4.21
C SER A 908 -27.62 22.69 -4.22
N SER A 909 -27.14 21.61 -4.85
CA SER A 909 -25.73 21.21 -4.87
C SER A 909 -25.34 20.58 -6.20
N VAL A 910 -24.07 20.76 -6.61
CA VAL A 910 -23.51 20.12 -7.83
C VAL A 910 -23.58 18.59 -7.75
N PHE A 911 -23.50 18.03 -6.55
CA PHE A 911 -23.56 16.58 -6.33
C PHE A 911 -24.98 16.03 -6.45
N LEU A 912 -26.00 16.84 -6.15
CA LEU A 912 -27.40 16.47 -6.34
C LEU A 912 -27.81 16.54 -7.81
N ARG A 913 -27.22 17.45 -8.58
CA ARG A 913 -27.36 17.49 -10.05
C ARG A 913 -26.84 16.21 -10.72
N GLY A 914 -25.79 15.60 -10.16
CA GLY A 914 -25.22 14.35 -10.67
C GLY A 914 -24.33 14.54 -11.91
N TRP A 915 -23.96 13.42 -12.53
CA TRP A 915 -23.18 13.39 -13.75
C TRP A 915 -24.07 13.74 -14.95
N VAL A 916 -23.59 14.64 -15.80
CA VAL A 916 -24.35 15.13 -16.96
C VAL A 916 -23.59 14.79 -18.23
N ASP A 917 -24.20 13.95 -19.05
CA ASP A 917 -23.65 13.58 -20.36
C ASP A 917 -23.80 14.72 -21.37
N ALA A 918 -22.99 14.68 -22.42
CA ALA A 918 -23.18 15.57 -23.56
C ALA A 918 -24.51 15.29 -24.26
N ALA A 919 -25.17 16.35 -24.74
CA ALA A 919 -26.34 16.18 -25.58
C ALA A 919 -25.93 15.48 -26.90
N PRO A 920 -26.70 14.49 -27.40
CA PRO A 920 -26.34 13.73 -28.59
C PRO A 920 -25.97 14.60 -29.79
N GLU A 921 -26.71 15.69 -29.99
CA GLU A 921 -26.51 16.66 -31.07
C GLU A 921 -25.14 17.34 -31.04
N TRP A 922 -24.45 17.41 -29.90
CA TRP A 922 -23.09 17.98 -29.86
C TRP A 922 -22.07 17.09 -30.55
N THR A 923 -22.34 15.79 -30.58
CA THR A 923 -21.49 14.81 -31.26
C THR A 923 -21.91 14.61 -32.70
N SER A 924 -23.21 14.47 -32.97
CA SER A 924 -23.73 14.19 -34.31
C SER A 924 -23.93 15.42 -35.20
N GLY A 925 -24.04 16.61 -34.60
CA GLY A 925 -24.35 17.87 -35.29
C GLY A 925 -23.14 18.60 -35.88
N VAL A 926 -21.93 18.11 -35.62
CA VAL A 926 -20.68 18.51 -36.30
C VAL A 926 -20.14 17.26 -36.97
N ASP A 927 -20.25 17.19 -38.30
CA ASP A 927 -19.72 16.06 -39.06
C ASP A 927 -18.18 16.10 -39.15
N ASP A 928 -17.59 15.02 -39.67
CA ASP A 928 -16.14 14.91 -39.78
C ASP A 928 -15.53 16.01 -40.66
N ALA A 929 -16.26 16.50 -41.66
CA ALA A 929 -15.81 17.57 -42.55
C ALA A 929 -15.78 18.93 -41.84
N GLU A 930 -16.81 19.26 -41.05
CA GLU A 930 -16.86 20.47 -40.22
C GLU A 930 -15.82 20.43 -39.09
N ALA A 931 -15.59 19.25 -38.49
CA ALA A 931 -14.53 19.05 -37.52
C ALA A 931 -13.13 19.26 -38.13
N GLU A 932 -12.88 18.69 -39.31
CA GLU A 932 -11.63 18.86 -40.07
C GLU A 932 -11.42 20.31 -40.52
N PHE A 933 -12.48 21.00 -40.93
CA PHE A 933 -12.47 22.43 -41.25
C PHE A 933 -11.97 23.24 -40.05
N TRP A 934 -12.54 23.04 -38.86
CA TRP A 934 -12.13 23.78 -37.66
C TRP A 934 -10.71 23.42 -37.21
N ALA A 935 -10.31 22.15 -37.30
CA ALA A 935 -8.94 21.73 -37.03
C ALA A 935 -7.94 22.48 -37.93
N THR A 936 -8.25 22.56 -39.24
CA THR A 936 -7.45 23.29 -40.22
C THR A 936 -7.43 24.80 -39.94
N ALA A 937 -8.59 25.40 -39.66
CA ALA A 937 -8.69 26.83 -39.34
C ALA A 937 -7.87 27.21 -38.10
N LEU A 938 -7.86 26.36 -37.06
CA LEU A 938 -7.07 26.59 -35.85
C LEU A 938 -5.56 26.42 -36.09
N ALA A 939 -5.16 25.48 -36.96
CA ALA A 939 -3.76 25.35 -37.39
C ALA A 939 -3.29 26.61 -38.13
N ILE A 940 -4.09 27.11 -39.07
CA ILE A 940 -3.82 28.37 -39.79
C ILE A 940 -3.75 29.55 -38.81
N ARG A 941 -4.69 29.65 -37.86
CA ARG A 941 -4.65 30.68 -36.81
C ARG A 941 -3.34 30.64 -36.04
N GLY A 942 -2.79 29.46 -35.76
CA GLY A 942 -1.49 29.30 -35.11
C GLY A 942 -0.35 29.94 -35.91
N GLU A 943 -0.31 29.71 -37.22
CA GLU A 943 0.67 30.32 -38.13
C GLU A 943 0.48 31.84 -38.25
N VAL A 944 -0.77 32.31 -38.35
CA VAL A 944 -1.08 33.75 -38.40
C VAL A 944 -0.66 34.45 -37.09
N ASN A 945 -0.93 33.84 -35.94
CA ASN A 945 -0.50 34.40 -34.65
C ASN A 945 1.02 34.50 -34.58
N ARG A 946 1.75 33.49 -35.07
CA ARG A 946 3.21 33.52 -35.15
C ARG A 946 3.69 34.68 -36.02
N ALA A 947 3.06 34.89 -37.17
CA ALA A 947 3.37 36.00 -38.08
C ALA A 947 3.05 37.38 -37.49
N ILE A 948 2.04 37.50 -36.62
CA ILE A 948 1.71 38.75 -35.89
C ILE A 948 2.72 39.03 -34.77
N GLU A 949 3.30 37.97 -34.17
CA GLU A 949 4.28 38.10 -33.08
C GLU A 949 5.69 38.44 -33.57
N THR A 950 6.06 37.96 -34.77
CA THR A 950 7.28 38.37 -35.49
C THR A 950 7.14 39.74 -36.12
#